data_AF-A0A7X6REC7-F1
#
_entry.id   AF-A0A7X6REC7-F1
#
_cell.length_a   1.000
_cell.length_b   1.000
_cell.length_c   1.000
_cell.angle_alpha   90.00
_cell.angle_beta   90.00
_cell.angle_gamma   90.00
#
_symmetry.space_group_name_H-M   'P 1'
#
loop_
_entity.id
_entity.type
_entity.pdbx_description
1 polymer ?
#
loop_
_entity_poly.entity_id
_entity_poly.type
_entity_poly.pdbx_seq_one_letter_code
_entity_poly.pdbx_strand_id
1 'polypeptide(L)'
;MRFQFQPVAAVVSVWALALANLPTAAATSAEQNFNGKESCITIDSQGVRAPQPGDCTQFGKGGQGNTDAQARNVIFILGDGMGHQEITAARNYLKGANGRFEGLDELTASGAYTTFAVGEDGKRQYVTDSAASATGWSTGTKTYNGALSVDIEGKPHENLIEMAKNAGMRTGNVSTAEIQDATPGAMHSHISQRGYYAPSGDKKVVQGAEARENGGLGSISEQIIDTRADVTLGGGRKYFNAEVKEGGENRNPFLTDKNDGGADWEAGKSVRENAEVKGYQIVDDKAGLEGITKADQEHPVLGLFNDGNMTRRYERTVPGKAEDQQPQECKLQDTGNEPTAAEMTKKAIKLLDDKNAEKGFFLQVESASIDKADHASDACGMIGETAQIDEVIKEALDFAKEDGNTLVVVTADHAHTAEIVPDGEESVSAITRLESPKDGGAIMSVGFGTQPWTVEDGKFKTGSMQHTGAQVRIAGYGPGSENVNGQLDQTDAFYVMANALRLNGGTEGGQDPWEITMGSKVQSLASRRQAKSGGELCYLVSEGTAPKVGECSQFGAKGQELDEAKAKNVVLLIGDGTGDSEITAARNYLKGSAGRFEGLDNLNYTGYQTTWALDKETGLPNYVTDSAASGTGWNSGVKTYNGAIGVDNAGQPVATIGELAKAKGMKIGNVSTAEIQDATPAAFAAHALNRSYYAPSGDAKPAKGDQLRENGGLGSISEQLVDLRADVTLGGGRKYFDAEVVKGGKWDQTNWTAGKSVLENAKDNNYQVVTTAAELDGITEASADKPVLGLFSEGNMPRVLNQTVPTTDGEKATATCEANPEFTEETPRLAAMTTKALELLQNDKGFLLQVESASPDKADHQADACGLIGEVGQLDEAVQAVQKWVDETKEETLIVATADHAHTAQITYNDAATAGRTTKLTTADGSEMTVNFATSKTNDDKDALRGQEHTGAQLRVAASGPGAANITGQIDQTDLFFAVNNALGIDPINHGLTFENRMQQDDSSAEGSSKGSLIGDLGLAVLLTLAGVLGLISVIALTFPFAVDSILGPLAKL
;
A
#
# COMPACT_ATOMS: atom_id res chain seq x y z
N MET A 1 -69.02 18.44 32.07
CA MET A 1 -67.78 18.55 31.29
C MET A 1 -68.12 19.31 30.02
N ARG A 2 -67.74 20.58 29.95
CA ARG A 2 -68.15 21.53 28.90
C ARG A 2 -66.99 21.74 27.93
N PHE A 3 -67.32 21.60 26.64
CA PHE A 3 -66.54 22.07 25.49
C PHE A 3 -66.37 23.60 25.53
N GLN A 4 -65.24 24.09 24.99
CA GLN A 4 -65.19 25.40 24.34
C GLN A 4 -64.06 25.49 23.28
N PHE A 5 -64.34 26.32 22.29
CA PHE A 5 -63.78 26.42 20.92
C PHE A 5 -62.59 27.40 20.77
N GLN A 6 -61.70 27.10 19.80
CA GLN A 6 -60.97 27.94 18.78
C GLN A 6 -60.24 29.27 19.19
N PRO A 7 -59.35 29.91 18.37
CA PRO A 7 -58.96 29.68 16.96
C PRO A 7 -57.43 29.78 16.63
N VAL A 8 -57.14 29.58 15.33
CA VAL A 8 -55.89 29.79 14.58
C VAL A 8 -55.48 31.27 14.53
N ALA A 9 -54.18 31.57 14.58
CA ALA A 9 -53.56 32.75 13.96
C ALA A 9 -52.11 32.47 13.54
N ALA A 10 -51.80 32.79 12.29
CA ALA A 10 -50.49 32.70 11.67
C ALA A 10 -49.53 33.80 12.17
N VAL A 11 -48.23 33.51 12.22
CA VAL A 11 -47.18 34.53 12.17
C VAL A 11 -46.06 34.04 11.26
N VAL A 12 -45.87 34.78 10.18
CA VAL A 12 -44.75 34.71 9.24
C VAL A 12 -43.46 35.13 9.96
N SER A 13 -42.37 34.51 9.51
CA SER A 13 -40.95 34.79 9.76
C SER A 13 -40.61 36.25 10.02
N VAL A 14 -39.47 36.48 10.68
CA VAL A 14 -38.42 37.42 10.24
C VAL A 14 -37.27 37.56 11.28
N TRP A 15 -36.04 37.50 10.75
CA TRP A 15 -34.70 37.90 11.26
C TRP A 15 -34.07 37.13 12.43
N ALA A 16 -33.16 36.23 12.05
CA ALA A 16 -32.00 35.83 12.84
C ALA A 16 -30.97 36.98 12.86
N LEU A 17 -30.64 37.45 14.05
CA LEU A 17 -29.45 38.25 14.34
C LEU A 17 -28.97 37.82 15.73
N ALA A 18 -27.96 36.96 15.77
CA ALA A 18 -27.17 36.69 16.96
C ALA A 18 -25.79 36.19 16.52
N LEU A 19 -24.94 37.13 16.11
CA LEU A 19 -23.50 37.00 16.27
C LEU A 19 -23.16 37.36 17.72
N ALA A 20 -22.28 36.56 18.32
CA ALA A 20 -21.54 36.75 19.58
C ALA A 20 -21.87 35.70 20.66
N ASN A 21 -21.25 34.53 20.52
CA ASN A 21 -20.56 33.86 21.61
C ASN A 21 -19.34 33.15 21.00
N LEU A 22 -18.17 33.79 21.11
CA LEU A 22 -16.88 33.15 20.89
C LEU A 22 -16.62 32.17 22.05
N PRO A 23 -16.28 30.90 21.79
CA PRO A 23 -15.59 30.09 22.77
C PRO A 23 -14.08 30.32 22.60
N THR A 24 -13.52 31.29 23.32
CA THR A 24 -12.11 31.21 23.71
C THR A 24 -12.00 30.18 24.85
N ALA A 25 -11.15 29.16 24.65
CA ALA A 25 -10.83 28.01 25.51
C ALA A 25 -11.62 26.71 25.24
N ALA A 26 -11.28 26.03 24.14
CA ALA A 26 -11.13 24.57 24.05
C ALA A 26 -10.50 24.22 22.68
N ALA A 27 -9.21 24.50 22.51
CA ALA A 27 -8.43 23.87 21.44
C ALA A 27 -7.99 22.48 21.91
N THR A 28 -8.96 21.59 22.11
CA THR A 28 -8.78 20.16 21.87
C THR A 28 -9.56 19.95 20.59
N SER A 29 -8.87 19.88 19.45
CA SER A 29 -9.52 19.89 18.13
C SER A 29 -10.53 18.74 18.04
N ALA A 30 -11.62 18.95 17.30
CA ALA A 30 -12.63 17.93 17.01
C ALA A 30 -12.09 16.70 16.24
N GLU A 31 -10.77 16.66 15.98
CA GLU A 31 -10.09 15.73 15.07
C GLU A 31 -9.43 14.55 15.79
N GLN A 32 -9.11 14.66 17.09
CA GLN A 32 -8.65 13.53 17.89
C GLN A 32 -9.82 12.84 18.58
N ASN A 33 -10.24 11.69 18.07
CA ASN A 33 -11.30 10.91 18.69
C ASN A 33 -11.02 9.42 18.54
N PHE A 34 -10.75 8.76 19.67
CA PHE A 34 -10.66 7.30 19.68
C PHE A 34 -12.01 6.70 19.29
N ASN A 35 -12.04 5.99 18.16
CA ASN A 35 -13.23 5.29 17.68
C ASN A 35 -13.05 3.78 17.57
N GLY A 36 -11.96 3.25 18.16
CA GLY A 36 -11.76 1.81 18.30
C GLY A 36 -12.78 1.20 19.26
N LYS A 37 -12.85 -0.14 19.28
CA LYS A 37 -13.77 -0.82 20.19
C LYS A 37 -13.42 -0.50 21.64
N GLU A 38 -14.44 -0.18 22.44
CA GLU A 38 -14.29 0.03 23.89
C GLU A 38 -13.67 -1.21 24.57
N SER A 39 -13.98 -2.41 24.08
CA SER A 39 -13.39 -3.67 24.53
C SER A 39 -11.88 -3.76 24.31
N CYS A 40 -11.28 -2.98 23.41
CA CYS A 40 -9.83 -2.94 23.25
C CYS A 40 -9.16 -1.90 24.17
N ILE A 41 -9.91 -0.98 24.78
CA ILE A 41 -9.35 0.03 25.70
C ILE A 41 -8.88 -0.65 26.99
N THR A 42 -7.57 -0.71 27.16
CA THR A 42 -6.91 -1.40 28.28
C THR A 42 -6.68 -0.56 29.51
N ILE A 43 -6.87 0.76 29.40
CA ILE A 43 -6.82 1.70 30.53
C ILE A 43 -8.20 2.33 30.65
N ASP A 44 -8.95 1.93 31.68
CA ASP A 44 -10.27 2.49 31.97
C ASP A 44 -10.35 3.08 33.39
N SER A 45 -11.54 3.47 33.83
CA SER A 45 -11.76 4.05 35.17
C SER A 45 -11.39 3.15 36.34
N GLN A 46 -11.25 1.83 36.12
CA GLN A 46 -10.89 0.82 37.11
C GLN A 46 -9.39 0.48 37.09
N GLY A 47 -8.63 0.97 36.10
CA GLY A 47 -7.19 0.75 35.96
C GLY A 47 -6.83 0.03 34.67
N VAL A 48 -5.70 -0.69 34.71
CA VAL A 48 -5.25 -1.52 33.60
C VAL A 48 -6.02 -2.85 33.63
N ARG A 49 -6.52 -3.29 32.47
CA ARG A 49 -7.11 -4.62 32.28
C ARG A 49 -6.48 -5.33 31.09
N ALA A 50 -6.35 -6.65 31.19
CA ALA A 50 -5.89 -7.47 30.07
C ALA A 50 -6.94 -7.57 28.96
N PRO A 51 -6.58 -7.32 27.69
CA PRO A 51 -7.42 -7.69 26.55
C PRO A 51 -7.73 -9.18 26.61
N GLN A 52 -8.99 -9.55 26.35
CA GLN A 52 -9.37 -10.95 26.16
C GLN A 52 -9.39 -11.30 24.66
N PRO A 53 -9.35 -12.60 24.30
CA PRO A 53 -9.49 -13.01 22.90
C PRO A 53 -10.70 -12.35 22.25
N GLY A 54 -10.49 -11.65 21.14
CA GLY A 54 -11.54 -10.96 20.39
C GLY A 54 -11.77 -9.49 20.77
N ASP A 55 -11.24 -9.00 21.90
CA ASP A 55 -11.49 -7.64 22.39
C ASP A 55 -11.01 -6.55 21.42
N CYS A 56 -9.90 -6.79 20.73
CA CYS A 56 -9.25 -5.87 19.80
C CYS A 56 -9.51 -6.16 18.33
N THR A 57 -10.29 -7.20 18.01
CA THR A 57 -10.72 -7.48 16.64
C THR A 57 -11.54 -6.33 16.10
N GLN A 58 -11.41 -6.00 14.83
CA GLN A 58 -12.20 -4.94 14.22
C GLN A 58 -13.63 -5.39 13.92
N PHE A 59 -13.81 -6.67 13.59
CA PHE A 59 -15.11 -7.20 13.16
C PHE A 59 -15.76 -8.17 14.17
N GLY A 60 -15.10 -8.43 15.30
CA GLY A 60 -15.60 -9.37 16.31
C GLY A 60 -15.18 -10.81 15.98
N LYS A 61 -15.40 -11.73 16.93
CA LYS A 61 -15.00 -13.15 16.78
C LYS A 61 -15.61 -13.83 15.55
N GLY A 62 -16.80 -13.39 15.13
CA GLY A 62 -17.47 -13.89 13.93
C GLY A 62 -16.80 -13.49 12.61
N GLY A 63 -15.84 -12.55 12.64
CA GLY A 63 -15.16 -12.03 11.47
C GLY A 63 -16.00 -11.04 10.66
N GLN A 64 -15.38 -10.48 9.61
CA GLN A 64 -15.93 -9.43 8.75
C GLN A 64 -17.24 -9.82 8.04
N GLY A 65 -17.46 -11.12 7.81
CA GLY A 65 -18.65 -11.64 7.14
C GLY A 65 -18.67 -11.30 5.65
N ASN A 66 -17.51 -11.24 5.02
CA ASN A 66 -17.39 -11.10 3.57
C ASN A 66 -17.78 -12.40 2.85
N THR A 67 -17.52 -13.54 3.49
CA THR A 67 -17.90 -14.88 3.04
C THR A 67 -18.07 -15.83 4.24
N ASP A 68 -18.93 -16.83 4.09
CA ASP A 68 -19.09 -17.96 5.01
C ASP A 68 -18.45 -19.26 4.49
N ALA A 69 -17.68 -19.17 3.40
CA ALA A 69 -16.96 -20.30 2.84
C ALA A 69 -15.96 -20.89 3.85
N GLN A 70 -15.86 -22.21 3.86
CA GLN A 70 -15.04 -22.95 4.82
C GLN A 70 -13.97 -23.76 4.10
N ALA A 71 -12.88 -23.97 4.82
CA ALA A 71 -11.74 -24.73 4.36
C ALA A 71 -11.63 -26.04 5.14
N ARG A 72 -11.15 -27.09 4.46
CA ARG A 72 -10.67 -28.32 5.08
C ARG A 72 -9.29 -28.11 5.70
N ASN A 73 -8.45 -27.30 5.05
CA ASN A 73 -7.08 -27.03 5.51
C ASN A 73 -6.80 -25.53 5.53
N VAL A 74 -5.94 -25.09 6.44
CA VAL A 74 -5.35 -23.75 6.43
C VAL A 74 -3.83 -23.85 6.38
N ILE A 75 -3.24 -23.10 5.46
CA ILE A 75 -1.80 -22.83 5.42
C ILE A 75 -1.59 -21.34 5.68
N PHE A 76 -1.05 -21.02 6.84
CA PHE A 76 -0.66 -19.67 7.23
C PHE A 76 0.82 -19.46 6.98
N ILE A 77 1.17 -18.46 6.19
CA ILE A 77 2.54 -18.20 5.74
C ILE A 77 2.96 -16.81 6.18
N LEU A 78 4.10 -16.71 6.85
CA LEU A 78 4.63 -15.47 7.39
C LEU A 78 6.02 -15.17 6.82
N GLY A 79 6.20 -13.97 6.26
CA GLY A 79 7.52 -13.37 6.13
C GLY A 79 7.77 -12.44 7.32
N ASP A 80 8.64 -12.84 8.25
CA ASP A 80 8.99 -12.03 9.45
C ASP A 80 9.59 -10.69 8.99
N GLY A 81 9.00 -9.56 9.40
CA GLY A 81 9.40 -8.22 8.97
C GLY A 81 9.14 -7.88 7.49
N MET A 82 8.38 -8.70 6.74
CA MET A 82 8.17 -8.54 5.29
C MET A 82 7.11 -7.47 4.96
N GLY A 83 7.42 -6.21 5.23
CA GLY A 83 6.60 -5.05 4.85
C GLY A 83 6.62 -4.72 3.36
N HIS A 84 6.03 -3.57 3.02
CA HIS A 84 5.88 -3.14 1.62
C HIS A 84 7.21 -2.84 0.92
N GLN A 85 8.18 -2.31 1.66
CA GLN A 85 9.51 -1.99 1.14
C GLN A 85 10.29 -3.27 0.83
N GLU A 86 10.23 -4.26 1.71
CA GLU A 86 10.90 -5.54 1.59
C GLU A 86 10.36 -6.33 0.38
N ILE A 87 9.02 -6.41 0.25
CA ILE A 87 8.36 -7.05 -0.91
C ILE A 87 8.78 -6.36 -2.21
N THR A 88 8.76 -5.02 -2.23
CA THR A 88 9.01 -4.27 -3.46
C THR A 88 10.48 -4.32 -3.87
N ALA A 89 11.40 -4.23 -2.91
CA ALA A 89 12.83 -4.33 -3.16
C ALA A 89 13.18 -5.72 -3.72
N ALA A 90 12.61 -6.77 -3.12
CA ALA A 90 12.78 -8.12 -3.62
C ALA A 90 12.17 -8.31 -5.02
N ARG A 91 10.97 -7.76 -5.30
CA ARG A 91 10.35 -7.82 -6.63
C ARG A 91 11.23 -7.13 -7.68
N ASN A 92 11.61 -5.88 -7.42
CA ASN A 92 12.43 -5.06 -8.30
C ASN A 92 13.76 -5.77 -8.64
N TYR A 93 14.42 -6.38 -7.65
CA TYR A 93 15.68 -7.08 -7.87
C TYR A 93 15.51 -8.44 -8.58
N LEU A 94 14.57 -9.29 -8.11
CA LEU A 94 14.46 -10.69 -8.54
C LEU A 94 13.63 -10.88 -9.81
N LYS A 95 12.65 -9.99 -10.02
CA LYS A 95 11.65 -10.09 -11.09
C LYS A 95 11.66 -8.88 -12.03
N GLY A 96 12.24 -7.76 -11.60
CA GLY A 96 12.18 -6.47 -12.29
C GLY A 96 11.01 -5.61 -11.82
N ALA A 97 11.04 -4.30 -12.09
CA ALA A 97 10.04 -3.34 -11.62
C ALA A 97 8.61 -3.65 -12.09
N ASN A 98 8.48 -4.17 -13.32
CA ASN A 98 7.20 -4.71 -13.85
C ASN A 98 7.09 -6.24 -13.78
N GLY A 99 8.00 -6.86 -13.02
CA GLY A 99 8.03 -8.30 -12.78
C GLY A 99 6.95 -8.73 -11.80
N ARG A 100 6.71 -10.03 -11.72
CA ARG A 100 5.77 -10.63 -10.77
C ARG A 100 6.38 -11.83 -10.08
N PHE A 101 6.07 -11.95 -8.79
CA PHE A 101 6.30 -13.15 -8.01
C PHE A 101 5.35 -14.28 -8.41
N GLU A 102 5.79 -15.53 -8.29
CA GLU A 102 4.99 -16.68 -8.70
C GLU A 102 4.06 -17.18 -7.59
N GLY A 103 4.33 -16.77 -6.34
CA GLY A 103 3.52 -16.99 -5.15
C GLY A 103 2.88 -15.69 -4.64
N LEU A 104 3.69 -14.71 -4.21
CA LEU A 104 3.22 -13.49 -3.52
C LEU A 104 2.19 -12.67 -4.32
N ASP A 105 2.41 -12.55 -5.63
CA ASP A 105 1.55 -11.81 -6.55
C ASP A 105 0.41 -12.70 -7.09
N GLU A 106 0.39 -13.99 -6.74
CA GLU A 106 -0.65 -14.95 -7.12
C GLU A 106 -1.86 -15.03 -6.17
N LEU A 107 -1.76 -14.39 -5.01
CA LEU A 107 -2.85 -14.26 -4.04
C LEU A 107 -3.94 -13.33 -4.56
N THR A 108 -5.21 -13.73 -4.39
CA THR A 108 -6.37 -13.09 -5.03
C THR A 108 -7.04 -12.06 -4.14
N ALA A 109 -7.18 -12.35 -2.84
CA ALA A 109 -7.68 -11.41 -1.84
C ALA A 109 -6.53 -10.63 -1.23
N SER A 110 -6.76 -9.36 -0.87
CA SER A 110 -5.74 -8.52 -0.23
C SER A 110 -6.38 -7.48 0.68
N GLY A 111 -5.71 -7.21 1.79
CA GLY A 111 -6.03 -6.17 2.75
C GLY A 111 -4.77 -5.68 3.44
N ALA A 112 -4.96 -4.81 4.40
CA ALA A 112 -3.93 -4.30 5.29
C ALA A 112 -4.33 -4.61 6.73
N TYR A 113 -3.37 -4.88 7.61
CA TYR A 113 -3.71 -5.04 9.02
C TYR A 113 -2.78 -4.31 10.00
N THR A 114 -3.30 -3.92 11.15
CA THR A 114 -2.54 -3.27 12.23
C THR A 114 -1.85 -4.28 13.15
N THR A 115 -0.64 -3.96 13.59
CA THR A 115 0.24 -4.89 14.31
C THR A 115 0.66 -4.41 15.70
N PHE A 116 0.14 -3.27 16.18
CA PHE A 116 0.53 -2.69 17.48
C PHE A 116 0.43 -3.70 18.65
N ALA A 117 1.31 -3.55 19.64
CA ALA A 117 1.29 -4.28 20.90
C ALA A 117 0.71 -3.44 22.05
N VAL A 118 0.47 -4.07 23.19
CA VAL A 118 -0.07 -3.44 24.39
C VAL A 118 0.81 -3.77 25.59
N GLY A 119 1.41 -2.75 26.18
CA GLY A 119 2.28 -2.92 27.35
C GLY A 119 1.53 -3.42 28.59
N GLU A 120 2.28 -3.91 29.58
CA GLU A 120 1.76 -4.28 30.91
C GLU A 120 1.08 -3.10 31.63
N ASP A 121 1.43 -1.85 31.27
CA ASP A 121 0.79 -0.64 31.77
C ASP A 121 -0.51 -0.27 31.02
N GLY A 122 -0.93 -1.12 30.09
CA GLY A 122 -2.10 -0.92 29.24
C GLY A 122 -1.90 0.09 28.11
N LYS A 123 -0.71 0.71 27.96
CA LYS A 123 -0.45 1.67 26.87
C LYS A 123 -0.10 0.96 25.58
N ARG A 124 -0.24 1.68 24.47
CA ARG A 124 0.09 1.17 23.15
C ARG A 124 1.58 1.22 22.89
N GLN A 125 2.08 0.12 22.32
CA GLN A 125 3.39 0.00 21.73
C GLN A 125 3.18 -0.04 20.22
N TYR A 126 3.31 1.11 19.56
CA TYR A 126 3.05 1.24 18.11
C TYR A 126 3.98 0.41 17.24
N VAL A 127 5.13 0.03 17.78
CA VAL A 127 6.05 -0.90 17.16
C VAL A 127 6.07 -2.17 17.99
N THR A 128 5.55 -3.25 17.41
CA THR A 128 5.54 -4.58 18.02
C THR A 128 6.86 -5.30 17.81
N ASP A 129 7.17 -6.25 18.68
CA ASP A 129 8.12 -7.32 18.37
C ASP A 129 7.39 -8.55 17.82
N SER A 130 8.14 -9.54 17.30
CA SER A 130 7.57 -10.77 16.75
C SER A 130 6.79 -11.64 17.75
N ALA A 131 6.96 -11.44 19.07
CA ALA A 131 6.29 -12.23 20.09
C ALA A 131 4.86 -11.75 20.35
N ALA A 132 4.69 -10.45 20.60
CA ALA A 132 3.37 -9.88 20.80
C ALA A 132 2.50 -10.01 19.55
N SER A 133 3.12 -9.84 18.38
CA SER A 133 2.44 -9.98 17.10
C SER A 133 1.99 -11.42 16.85
N ALA A 134 2.88 -12.39 17.08
CA ALA A 134 2.58 -13.82 16.95
C ALA A 134 1.47 -14.28 17.88
N THR A 135 1.48 -13.78 19.12
CA THR A 135 0.38 -13.99 20.07
C THR A 135 -0.95 -13.47 19.53
N GLY A 136 -0.94 -12.33 18.82
CA GLY A 136 -2.11 -11.73 18.20
C GLY A 136 -2.83 -12.65 17.23
N TRP A 137 -2.12 -13.23 16.24
CA TRP A 137 -2.75 -14.13 15.27
C TRP A 137 -2.88 -15.57 15.76
N SER A 138 -2.10 -15.99 16.77
CA SER A 138 -2.17 -17.35 17.30
C SER A 138 -3.29 -17.53 18.31
N THR A 139 -3.63 -16.50 19.10
CA THR A 139 -4.64 -16.57 20.17
C THR A 139 -5.83 -15.62 19.98
N GLY A 140 -5.71 -14.60 19.12
CA GLY A 140 -6.72 -13.54 18.99
C GLY A 140 -6.66 -12.48 20.10
N THR A 141 -5.55 -12.40 20.84
CA THR A 141 -5.36 -11.51 22.00
C THR A 141 -4.14 -10.61 21.81
N LYS A 142 -4.26 -9.32 22.17
CA LYS A 142 -3.13 -8.38 22.22
C LYS A 142 -2.35 -8.54 23.54
N THR A 143 -1.04 -8.42 23.46
CA THR A 143 -0.12 -8.52 24.61
C THR A 143 1.10 -7.61 24.45
N TYR A 144 2.05 -7.64 25.39
CA TYR A 144 3.25 -6.81 25.39
C TYR A 144 4.41 -7.43 24.62
N ASN A 145 5.31 -6.59 24.11
CA ASN A 145 6.50 -7.05 23.39
C ASN A 145 7.32 -8.05 24.22
N GLY A 146 7.58 -9.22 23.64
CA GLY A 146 8.30 -10.33 24.26
C GLY A 146 7.42 -11.44 24.84
N ALA A 147 6.10 -11.27 24.94
CA ALA A 147 5.18 -12.31 25.41
C ALA A 147 4.75 -13.27 24.30
N LEU A 148 4.69 -14.58 24.61
CA LEU A 148 4.18 -15.62 23.72
C LEU A 148 2.93 -16.24 24.33
N SER A 149 1.79 -16.12 23.65
CA SER A 149 0.50 -16.75 23.99
C SER A 149 0.05 -16.57 25.44
N VAL A 150 0.44 -15.44 26.03
CA VAL A 150 -0.02 -14.93 27.32
C VAL A 150 -0.53 -13.50 27.15
N ASP A 151 -1.51 -13.09 27.95
CA ASP A 151 -1.92 -11.69 28.01
C ASP A 151 -0.95 -10.83 28.84
N ILE A 152 -1.31 -9.56 29.02
CA ILE A 152 -0.49 -8.59 29.76
C ILE A 152 -0.35 -8.87 31.27
N GLU A 153 -1.12 -9.81 31.81
CA GLU A 153 -0.97 -10.30 33.19
C GLU A 153 -0.14 -11.60 33.25
N GLY A 154 0.37 -12.08 32.11
CA GLY A 154 1.09 -13.34 32.00
C GLY A 154 0.18 -14.57 32.03
N LYS A 155 -1.14 -14.41 31.86
CA LYS A 155 -2.08 -15.54 31.85
C LYS A 155 -2.05 -16.22 30.47
N PRO A 156 -1.86 -17.55 30.39
CA PRO A 156 -1.93 -18.30 29.13
C PRO A 156 -3.29 -18.21 28.43
N HIS A 157 -3.25 -18.16 27.09
CA HIS A 157 -4.42 -18.27 26.20
C HIS A 157 -4.20 -19.36 25.15
N GLU A 158 -5.24 -20.15 24.88
CA GLU A 158 -5.20 -21.23 23.88
C GLU A 158 -4.85 -20.70 22.48
N ASN A 159 -3.92 -21.37 21.81
CA ASN A 159 -3.47 -21.02 20.47
C ASN A 159 -4.09 -21.91 19.36
N LEU A 160 -3.95 -21.51 18.09
CA LEU A 160 -4.54 -22.22 16.94
C LEU A 160 -4.10 -23.67 16.77
N ILE A 161 -2.85 -24.04 17.12
CA ILE A 161 -2.41 -25.44 17.04
C ILE A 161 -3.14 -26.29 18.07
N GLU A 162 -3.31 -25.78 19.29
CA GLU A 162 -4.04 -26.46 20.36
C GLU A 162 -5.52 -26.64 19.98
N MET A 163 -6.14 -25.58 19.47
CA MET A 163 -7.53 -25.63 18.99
C MET A 163 -7.71 -26.66 17.85
N ALA A 164 -6.83 -26.62 16.84
CA ALA A 164 -6.88 -27.55 15.72
C ALA A 164 -6.68 -29.00 16.18
N LYS A 165 -5.74 -29.24 17.11
CA LYS A 165 -5.48 -30.56 17.68
C LYS A 165 -6.66 -31.08 18.51
N ASN A 166 -7.25 -30.23 19.36
CA ASN A 166 -8.47 -30.55 20.09
C ASN A 166 -9.66 -30.88 19.15
N ALA A 167 -9.69 -30.27 17.96
CA ALA A 167 -10.67 -30.59 16.92
C ALA A 167 -10.36 -31.87 16.12
N GLY A 168 -9.25 -32.55 16.41
CA GLY A 168 -8.79 -33.76 15.74
C GLY A 168 -8.13 -33.52 14.38
N MET A 169 -7.69 -32.29 14.11
CA MET A 169 -6.93 -31.95 12.91
C MET A 169 -5.46 -32.33 13.06
N ARG A 170 -4.79 -32.52 11.93
CA ARG A 170 -3.32 -32.60 11.91
C ARG A 170 -2.73 -31.20 12.01
N THR A 171 -1.58 -31.05 12.65
CA THR A 171 -0.94 -29.75 12.88
C THR A 171 0.53 -29.73 12.49
N GLY A 172 0.97 -28.63 11.90
CA GLY A 172 2.36 -28.42 11.55
C GLY A 172 2.85 -26.99 11.77
N ASN A 173 4.14 -26.87 12.03
CA ASN A 173 4.82 -25.59 12.21
C ASN A 173 6.24 -25.66 11.63
N VAL A 174 6.51 -24.83 10.63
CA VAL A 174 7.74 -24.81 9.85
C VAL A 174 8.35 -23.42 9.93
N SER A 175 9.65 -23.31 10.16
CA SER A 175 10.34 -22.03 10.21
C SER A 175 11.80 -22.16 9.78
N THR A 176 12.36 -21.09 9.21
CA THR A 176 13.80 -20.97 8.99
C THR A 176 14.58 -20.43 10.21
N ALA A 177 13.89 -20.03 11.28
CA ALA A 177 14.51 -19.64 12.55
C ALA A 177 14.88 -20.86 13.43
N GLU A 178 15.52 -20.57 14.57
CA GLU A 178 15.41 -21.40 15.77
C GLU A 178 13.91 -21.66 16.04
N ILE A 179 13.46 -22.91 16.14
CA ILE A 179 12.01 -23.20 16.32
C ILE A 179 11.44 -22.68 17.66
N GLN A 180 12.32 -22.28 18.58
CA GLN A 180 11.96 -21.60 19.83
C GLN A 180 11.77 -20.09 19.66
N ASP A 181 12.13 -19.51 18.50
CA ASP A 181 11.92 -18.08 18.25
C ASP A 181 10.43 -17.75 18.24
N ALA A 182 10.10 -16.46 18.39
CA ALA A 182 8.77 -16.03 18.76
C ALA A 182 7.66 -16.53 17.82
N THR A 183 7.84 -16.40 16.51
CA THR A 183 6.85 -16.79 15.51
C THR A 183 6.44 -18.27 15.62
N PRO A 184 7.37 -19.26 15.57
CA PRO A 184 7.02 -20.65 15.79
C PRO A 184 6.73 -20.96 17.27
N GLY A 185 7.33 -20.23 18.21
CA GLY A 185 7.18 -20.40 19.64
C GLY A 185 5.77 -20.08 20.14
N ALA A 186 5.12 -19.04 19.60
CA ALA A 186 3.75 -18.65 19.97
C ALA A 186 2.71 -19.73 19.64
N MET A 187 2.98 -20.58 18.64
CA MET A 187 2.11 -21.70 18.29
C MET A 187 2.31 -22.94 19.18
N HIS A 188 3.28 -22.93 20.09
CA HIS A 188 3.62 -24.10 20.91
C HIS A 188 3.73 -23.82 22.41
N SER A 189 3.88 -22.56 22.81
CA SER A 189 4.27 -22.21 24.16
C SER A 189 3.53 -20.98 24.68
N HIS A 190 3.34 -20.95 25.99
CA HIS A 190 2.83 -19.81 26.75
C HIS A 190 3.93 -19.36 27.70
N ILE A 191 4.54 -18.21 27.42
CA ILE A 191 5.68 -17.73 28.19
C ILE A 191 5.78 -16.20 28.18
N SER A 192 6.11 -15.64 29.33
CA SER A 192 6.18 -14.19 29.58
C SER A 192 7.37 -13.52 28.89
N GLN A 193 8.39 -14.31 28.50
CA GLN A 193 9.57 -13.82 27.80
C GLN A 193 10.00 -14.80 26.70
N ARG A 194 10.00 -14.29 25.46
CA ARG A 194 10.47 -15.04 24.28
C ARG A 194 11.89 -15.56 24.46
N GLY A 195 12.72 -14.96 25.31
CA GLY A 195 14.08 -15.41 25.57
C GLY A 195 14.22 -16.76 26.32
N TYR A 196 13.16 -17.39 26.79
CA TYR A 196 13.21 -18.61 27.63
C TYR A 196 13.18 -19.92 26.82
N TYR A 197 14.19 -20.10 25.98
CA TYR A 197 14.26 -21.21 25.03
C TYR A 197 14.48 -22.59 25.68
N ALA A 198 15.28 -22.68 26.75
CA ALA A 198 15.79 -23.95 27.26
C ALA A 198 15.62 -24.14 28.78
N PRO A 199 15.56 -25.39 29.29
CA PRO A 199 15.45 -25.69 30.72
C PRO A 199 16.73 -25.41 31.52
N SER A 200 17.89 -25.51 30.86
CA SER A 200 19.21 -25.36 31.47
C SER A 200 20.23 -24.81 30.46
N GLY A 201 21.44 -24.51 30.94
CA GLY A 201 22.52 -23.93 30.15
C GLY A 201 22.94 -22.54 30.64
N ASP A 202 23.71 -21.81 29.82
CA ASP A 202 24.26 -20.50 30.18
C ASP A 202 23.45 -19.30 29.64
N LYS A 203 22.60 -19.52 28.62
CA LYS A 203 21.86 -18.47 27.90
C LYS A 203 20.47 -18.95 27.54
N LYS A 204 19.52 -18.00 27.46
CA LYS A 204 18.12 -18.26 27.11
C LYS A 204 17.45 -19.35 27.98
N VAL A 205 17.82 -19.39 29.27
CA VAL A 205 17.28 -20.37 30.22
C VAL A 205 15.98 -19.83 30.81
N VAL A 206 14.96 -20.67 30.91
CA VAL A 206 13.71 -20.34 31.61
C VAL A 206 13.96 -20.10 33.09
N GLN A 207 13.27 -19.11 33.66
CA GLN A 207 13.46 -18.69 35.06
C GLN A 207 12.12 -18.47 35.76
N GLY A 208 12.18 -18.27 37.07
CA GLY A 208 11.02 -17.89 37.87
C GLY A 208 9.91 -18.94 37.88
N ALA A 209 8.66 -18.49 38.02
CA ALA A 209 7.50 -19.36 38.16
C ALA A 209 7.18 -20.20 36.91
N GLU A 210 7.69 -19.81 35.74
CA GLU A 210 7.45 -20.52 34.48
C GLU A 210 8.36 -21.73 34.31
N ALA A 211 9.49 -21.77 35.02
CA ALA A 211 10.40 -22.90 34.98
C ALA A 211 9.73 -24.17 35.53
N ARG A 212 9.99 -25.30 34.87
CA ARG A 212 9.35 -26.58 35.18
C ARG A 212 9.61 -26.97 36.64
N GLU A 213 10.84 -26.85 37.12
CA GLU A 213 11.25 -27.14 38.50
C GLU A 213 10.54 -26.30 39.58
N ASN A 214 9.87 -25.22 39.17
CA ASN A 214 9.10 -24.34 40.06
C ASN A 214 7.58 -24.54 39.91
N GLY A 215 7.14 -25.58 39.20
CA GLY A 215 5.73 -25.88 38.94
C GLY A 215 5.14 -25.20 37.71
N GLY A 216 5.95 -24.48 36.91
CA GLY A 216 5.52 -23.84 35.67
C GLY A 216 5.37 -24.81 34.49
N LEU A 217 5.02 -24.26 33.33
CA LEU A 217 4.87 -25.02 32.08
C LEU A 217 6.22 -25.49 31.49
N GLY A 218 7.33 -24.87 31.88
CA GLY A 218 8.65 -25.14 31.35
C GLY A 218 9.09 -24.16 30.27
N SER A 219 10.30 -24.36 29.78
CA SER A 219 10.88 -23.59 28.67
C SER A 219 10.14 -23.81 27.35
N ILE A 220 10.38 -22.95 26.36
CA ILE A 220 9.79 -23.09 25.02
C ILE A 220 10.12 -24.45 24.41
N SER A 221 11.36 -24.96 24.54
CA SER A 221 11.73 -26.28 24.01
C SER A 221 10.97 -27.43 24.68
N GLU A 222 10.70 -27.34 25.99
CA GLU A 222 9.87 -28.34 26.68
C GLU A 222 8.41 -28.25 26.22
N GLN A 223 7.87 -27.04 26.10
CA GLN A 223 6.49 -26.80 25.66
C GLN A 223 6.26 -27.23 24.20
N ILE A 224 7.24 -27.09 23.29
CA ILE A 224 7.15 -27.63 21.91
C ILE A 224 6.92 -29.15 21.91
N ILE A 225 7.61 -29.88 22.79
CA ILE A 225 7.45 -31.33 22.91
C ILE A 225 6.12 -31.69 23.59
N ASP A 226 5.66 -30.89 24.55
CA ASP A 226 4.36 -31.09 25.21
C ASP A 226 3.18 -30.77 24.27
N THR A 227 3.29 -29.76 23.42
CA THR A 227 2.24 -29.41 22.44
C THR A 227 2.10 -30.47 21.35
N ARG A 228 3.22 -31.07 20.92
CA ARG A 228 3.26 -32.25 20.04
C ARG A 228 2.43 -32.10 18.76
N ALA A 229 2.81 -31.12 17.95
CA ALA A 229 2.38 -31.06 16.56
C ALA A 229 2.88 -32.29 15.78
N ASP A 230 2.18 -32.68 14.72
CA ASP A 230 2.57 -33.85 13.92
C ASP A 230 3.88 -33.58 13.16
N VAL A 231 4.09 -32.33 12.73
CA VAL A 231 5.28 -31.90 11.97
C VAL A 231 5.83 -30.58 12.52
N THR A 232 7.04 -30.60 13.08
CA THR A 232 7.76 -29.40 13.54
C THR A 232 9.14 -29.35 12.87
N LEU A 233 9.42 -28.32 12.06
CA LEU A 233 10.64 -28.25 11.23
C LEU A 233 11.31 -26.88 11.35
N GLY A 234 12.61 -26.84 11.69
CA GLY A 234 13.39 -25.61 11.66
C GLY A 234 14.80 -25.77 12.22
N GLY A 235 15.38 -24.68 12.71
CA GLY A 235 16.68 -24.65 13.39
C GLY A 235 16.58 -24.84 14.91
N GLY A 236 17.58 -24.35 15.65
CA GLY A 236 17.59 -24.29 17.11
C GLY A 236 17.98 -25.59 17.82
N ARG A 237 18.71 -26.50 17.14
CA ARG A 237 19.11 -27.82 17.65
C ARG A 237 19.79 -27.76 19.03
N LYS A 238 20.63 -26.75 19.25
CA LYS A 238 21.43 -26.65 20.50
C LYS A 238 20.58 -26.56 21.76
N TYR A 239 19.37 -26.00 21.69
CA TYR A 239 18.49 -25.86 22.85
C TYR A 239 17.77 -27.16 23.20
N PHE A 240 17.58 -28.06 22.22
CA PHE A 240 17.07 -29.41 22.48
C PHE A 240 18.12 -30.31 23.16
N ASN A 241 19.41 -29.94 23.09
CA ASN A 241 20.47 -30.65 23.81
C ASN A 241 20.57 -30.25 25.29
N ALA A 242 19.80 -29.26 25.75
CA ALA A 242 19.79 -28.83 27.14
C ALA A 242 19.12 -29.87 28.04
N GLU A 243 19.70 -30.07 29.23
CA GLU A 243 19.23 -31.04 30.22
C GLU A 243 17.93 -30.56 30.90
N VAL A 244 16.95 -31.44 31.00
CA VAL A 244 15.70 -31.21 31.74
C VAL A 244 15.97 -31.35 33.23
N LYS A 245 15.62 -30.32 34.00
CA LYS A 245 15.89 -30.28 35.44
C LYS A 245 14.88 -31.04 36.29
N GLU A 246 13.61 -31.05 35.88
CA GLU A 246 12.52 -31.76 36.57
C GLU A 246 11.70 -32.58 35.58
N GLY A 247 11.47 -33.85 35.89
CA GLY A 247 10.65 -34.76 35.09
C GLY A 247 9.14 -34.57 35.26
N GLY A 248 8.36 -35.59 34.92
CA GLY A 248 6.92 -35.68 35.17
C GLY A 248 6.04 -35.50 33.93
N GLU A 249 4.75 -35.29 34.14
CA GLU A 249 3.74 -35.28 33.09
C GLU A 249 3.86 -34.10 32.11
N ASN A 250 3.27 -34.22 30.93
CA ASN A 250 3.03 -33.09 30.03
C ASN A 250 2.15 -32.03 30.75
N ARG A 251 2.57 -30.75 30.74
CA ARG A 251 1.91 -29.69 31.50
C ARG A 251 1.07 -28.72 30.65
N ASN A 252 0.91 -28.96 29.35
CA ASN A 252 0.08 -28.11 28.49
C ASN A 252 -1.37 -28.04 29.05
N PRO A 253 -1.89 -26.83 29.36
CA PRO A 253 -3.17 -26.68 30.04
C PRO A 253 -4.40 -26.73 29.12
N PHE A 254 -4.23 -26.65 27.80
CA PHE A 254 -5.33 -26.54 26.84
C PHE A 254 -5.62 -27.83 26.07
N LEU A 255 -4.67 -28.77 26.01
CA LEU A 255 -4.89 -30.05 25.33
C LEU A 255 -5.80 -30.98 26.14
N THR A 256 -6.96 -31.32 25.57
CA THR A 256 -7.92 -32.28 26.15
C THR A 256 -7.37 -33.71 26.20
N ASP A 257 -6.60 -34.08 25.18
CA ASP A 257 -5.82 -35.30 25.12
C ASP A 257 -4.36 -34.96 24.80
N LYS A 258 -3.51 -35.12 25.81
CA LYS A 258 -2.08 -34.79 25.74
C LYS A 258 -1.35 -35.64 24.69
N ASN A 259 -1.84 -36.86 24.41
CA ASN A 259 -1.29 -37.76 23.39
C ASN A 259 0.25 -37.88 23.43
N ASP A 260 0.86 -37.83 24.61
CA ASP A 260 2.28 -37.53 24.81
C ASP A 260 3.24 -38.74 24.60
N GLY A 261 2.75 -39.79 23.93
CA GLY A 261 3.47 -41.05 23.76
C GLY A 261 3.42 -41.97 24.99
N GLY A 262 2.77 -41.56 26.09
CA GLY A 262 2.59 -42.37 27.30
C GLY A 262 3.83 -42.46 28.20
N ALA A 263 4.81 -41.57 27.99
CA ALA A 263 6.02 -41.47 28.81
C ALA A 263 6.13 -40.08 29.45
N ASP A 264 6.45 -40.03 30.74
CA ASP A 264 6.75 -38.79 31.45
C ASP A 264 8.13 -38.24 31.04
N TRP A 265 8.34 -36.94 31.25
CA TRP A 265 9.66 -36.33 31.22
C TRP A 265 10.58 -36.98 32.27
N GLU A 266 11.83 -37.23 31.89
CA GLU A 266 12.89 -37.70 32.76
C GLU A 266 13.92 -36.59 33.00
N ALA A 267 14.11 -36.23 34.27
CA ALA A 267 15.17 -35.31 34.67
C ALA A 267 16.55 -35.91 34.38
N GLY A 268 17.52 -35.06 34.02
CA GLY A 268 18.88 -35.48 33.67
C GLY A 268 19.05 -35.95 32.21
N LYS A 269 17.96 -36.15 31.47
CA LYS A 269 18.00 -36.31 30.01
C LYS A 269 17.84 -34.96 29.32
N SER A 270 18.40 -34.84 28.13
CA SER A 270 18.15 -33.68 27.27
C SER A 270 16.69 -33.61 26.82
N VAL A 271 16.25 -32.43 26.37
CA VAL A 271 14.92 -32.27 25.75
C VAL A 271 14.78 -33.22 24.55
N ARG A 272 15.84 -33.37 23.75
CA ARG A 272 15.90 -34.27 22.59
C ARG A 272 15.69 -35.73 22.98
N GLU A 273 16.42 -36.24 23.98
CA GLU A 273 16.27 -37.63 24.43
C GLU A 273 14.87 -37.89 25.00
N ASN A 274 14.27 -36.91 25.68
CA ASN A 274 12.88 -37.01 26.12
C ASN A 274 11.90 -37.07 24.94
N ALA A 275 12.12 -36.27 23.89
CA ALA A 275 11.31 -36.34 22.67
C ALA A 275 11.40 -37.72 21.98
N GLU A 276 12.61 -38.31 21.89
CA GLU A 276 12.79 -39.66 21.33
C GLU A 276 12.01 -40.72 22.11
N VAL A 277 12.06 -40.68 23.45
CA VAL A 277 11.29 -41.59 24.33
C VAL A 277 9.79 -41.40 24.16
N LYS A 278 9.35 -40.16 23.95
CA LYS A 278 7.96 -39.82 23.64
C LYS A 278 7.56 -40.17 22.20
N GLY A 279 8.43 -40.79 21.39
CA GLY A 279 8.09 -41.33 20.06
C GLY A 279 8.33 -40.38 18.89
N TYR A 280 9.05 -39.27 19.07
CA TYR A 280 9.41 -38.39 17.96
C TYR A 280 10.41 -39.02 17.00
N GLN A 281 10.16 -38.82 15.71
CA GLN A 281 11.11 -39.04 14.62
C GLN A 281 11.96 -37.77 14.48
N ILE A 282 13.20 -37.80 14.98
CA ILE A 282 14.09 -36.64 14.94
C ILE A 282 15.04 -36.72 13.75
N VAL A 283 15.11 -35.66 12.95
CA VAL A 283 15.97 -35.57 11.75
C VAL A 283 16.78 -34.28 11.77
N ASP A 284 18.03 -34.32 11.28
CA ASP A 284 18.97 -33.19 11.38
C ASP A 284 19.40 -32.59 10.04
N ASP A 285 19.00 -33.19 8.91
CA ASP A 285 19.35 -32.73 7.58
C ASP A 285 18.26 -33.04 6.54
N LYS A 286 18.47 -32.54 5.32
CA LYS A 286 17.58 -32.76 4.18
C LYS A 286 17.33 -34.24 3.88
N ALA A 287 18.37 -35.06 3.89
CA ALA A 287 18.27 -36.48 3.55
C ALA A 287 17.43 -37.24 4.60
N GLY A 288 17.59 -36.92 5.88
CA GLY A 288 16.77 -37.43 6.97
C GLY A 288 15.30 -37.04 6.79
N LEU A 289 15.02 -35.77 6.50
CA LEU A 289 13.66 -35.29 6.22
C LEU A 289 13.01 -35.99 5.02
N GLU A 290 13.76 -36.21 3.94
CA GLU A 290 13.29 -36.94 2.76
C GLU A 290 12.89 -38.39 3.11
N GLY A 291 13.61 -39.03 4.04
CA GLY A 291 13.34 -40.39 4.52
C GLY A 291 12.05 -40.58 5.32
N ILE A 292 11.47 -39.52 5.88
CA ILE A 292 10.23 -39.61 6.67
C ILE A 292 9.04 -39.94 5.77
N THR A 293 8.25 -40.96 6.11
CA THR A 293 7.11 -41.41 5.28
C THR A 293 5.75 -41.23 5.94
N LYS A 294 5.72 -40.98 7.24
CA LYS A 294 4.50 -40.83 8.04
C LYS A 294 4.75 -39.82 9.15
N ALA A 295 3.76 -38.97 9.43
CA ALA A 295 3.72 -38.11 10.61
C ALA A 295 2.30 -38.13 11.16
N ASP A 296 2.16 -38.40 12.45
CA ASP A 296 0.91 -38.37 13.22
C ASP A 296 1.25 -38.36 14.72
N GLN A 297 0.25 -38.37 15.60
CA GLN A 297 0.48 -38.34 17.05
C GLN A 297 1.25 -39.56 17.60
N GLU A 298 1.26 -40.69 16.89
CA GLU A 298 2.09 -41.85 17.23
C GLU A 298 3.54 -41.70 16.74
N HIS A 299 3.75 -40.95 15.64
CA HIS A 299 5.03 -40.77 14.98
C HIS A 299 5.30 -39.28 14.64
N PRO A 300 5.29 -38.35 15.62
CA PRO A 300 5.48 -36.93 15.31
C PRO A 300 6.90 -36.68 14.82
N VAL A 301 7.08 -35.66 13.99
CA VAL A 301 8.37 -35.35 13.34
C VAL A 301 8.97 -34.08 13.92
N LEU A 302 10.24 -34.15 14.33
CA LEU A 302 11.01 -32.99 14.77
C LEU A 302 12.27 -32.84 13.90
N GLY A 303 12.25 -31.85 13.00
CA GLY A 303 13.39 -31.50 12.16
C GLY A 303 14.21 -30.36 12.78
N LEU A 304 15.50 -30.61 13.02
CA LEU A 304 16.44 -29.66 13.64
C LEU A 304 17.66 -29.48 12.74
N PHE A 305 17.58 -28.58 11.77
CA PHE A 305 18.53 -28.50 10.65
C PHE A 305 19.77 -27.65 10.91
N ASN A 306 19.71 -26.73 11.88
CA ASN A 306 20.83 -25.90 12.31
C ASN A 306 20.87 -25.76 13.84
N ASP A 307 22.04 -25.51 14.41
CA ASP A 307 22.20 -25.23 15.85
C ASP A 307 21.57 -23.89 16.26
N GLY A 308 21.52 -22.92 15.34
CA GLY A 308 20.79 -21.66 15.46
C GLY A 308 19.73 -21.52 14.37
N ASN A 309 19.59 -20.31 13.82
CA ASN A 309 18.78 -20.08 12.62
C ASN A 309 19.38 -20.83 11.42
N MET A 310 18.55 -21.18 10.45
CA MET A 310 18.99 -21.74 9.19
C MET A 310 19.78 -20.70 8.38
N THR A 311 20.60 -21.19 7.45
CA THR A 311 21.52 -20.38 6.65
C THR A 311 20.76 -19.60 5.58
N ARG A 312 21.02 -18.29 5.48
CA ARG A 312 20.38 -17.41 4.47
C ARG A 312 20.78 -17.80 3.05
N ARG A 313 19.98 -17.41 2.06
CA ARG A 313 20.21 -17.69 0.64
C ARG A 313 21.38 -16.91 0.02
N TYR A 314 21.48 -15.62 0.31
CA TYR A 314 22.49 -14.73 -0.27
C TYR A 314 23.55 -14.31 0.75
N GLU A 315 24.77 -14.11 0.28
CA GLU A 315 25.86 -13.49 1.04
C GLU A 315 25.43 -12.09 1.53
N ARG A 316 25.91 -11.73 2.73
CA ARG A 316 25.56 -10.47 3.37
C ARG A 316 26.14 -9.26 2.62
N THR A 317 25.31 -8.27 2.33
CA THR A 317 25.76 -6.92 1.94
C THR A 317 26.11 -6.06 3.15
N VAL A 318 26.97 -5.08 2.92
CA VAL A 318 27.33 -4.06 3.92
C VAL A 318 26.95 -2.69 3.35
N PRO A 319 26.07 -1.92 4.01
CA PRO A 319 25.69 -0.61 3.52
C PRO A 319 26.84 0.39 3.72
N GLY A 320 26.70 1.57 3.12
CA GLY A 320 27.62 2.68 3.25
C GLY A 320 26.95 4.02 2.95
N LYS A 321 27.78 5.03 2.69
CA LYS A 321 27.31 6.30 2.11
C LYS A 321 26.93 6.09 0.65
N ALA A 322 25.85 6.71 0.20
CA ALA A 322 25.36 6.55 -1.17
C ALA A 322 26.44 6.87 -2.21
N GLU A 323 27.16 7.98 -2.03
CA GLU A 323 28.19 8.49 -2.94
C GLU A 323 29.46 7.63 -2.99
N ASP A 324 29.74 6.84 -1.94
CA ASP A 324 30.91 5.98 -1.86
C ASP A 324 30.61 4.53 -2.30
N GLN A 325 29.33 4.13 -2.32
CA GLN A 325 28.90 2.79 -2.65
C GLN A 325 28.92 2.55 -4.15
N GLN A 326 29.57 1.46 -4.56
CA GLN A 326 29.45 0.93 -5.92
C GLN A 326 28.25 -0.01 -5.98
N PRO A 327 27.46 0.02 -7.08
CA PRO A 327 26.42 -0.97 -7.27
C PRO A 327 26.98 -2.40 -7.24
N GLN A 328 26.22 -3.32 -6.65
CA GLN A 328 26.61 -4.72 -6.54
C GLN A 328 25.43 -5.65 -6.83
N GLU A 329 25.75 -6.88 -7.25
CA GLU A 329 24.78 -7.97 -7.37
C GLU A 329 24.85 -8.89 -6.14
N CYS A 330 23.70 -9.43 -5.75
CA CYS A 330 23.60 -10.44 -4.71
C CYS A 330 24.21 -11.76 -5.15
N LYS A 331 24.93 -12.42 -4.23
CA LYS A 331 25.63 -13.69 -4.49
C LYS A 331 25.03 -14.80 -3.65
N LEU A 332 24.83 -15.96 -4.25
CA LEU A 332 24.43 -17.17 -3.52
C LEU A 332 25.51 -17.60 -2.54
N GLN A 333 25.10 -18.03 -1.35
CA GLN A 333 25.97 -18.72 -0.40
C GLN A 333 25.65 -20.21 -0.33
N ASP A 334 26.61 -21.00 0.16
CA ASP A 334 26.43 -22.44 0.38
C ASP A 334 25.63 -22.70 1.67
N THR A 335 24.46 -23.32 1.55
CA THR A 335 23.59 -23.69 2.68
C THR A 335 23.83 -25.11 3.18
N GLY A 336 24.84 -25.80 2.66
CA GLY A 336 25.19 -27.16 3.07
C GLY A 336 24.07 -28.17 2.82
N ASN A 337 23.76 -28.99 3.84
CA ASN A 337 22.74 -30.05 3.77
C ASN A 337 21.38 -29.63 4.37
N GLU A 338 21.19 -28.33 4.63
CA GLU A 338 19.91 -27.81 5.10
C GLU A 338 18.84 -27.91 3.99
N PRO A 339 17.61 -28.36 4.29
CA PRO A 339 16.51 -28.26 3.33
C PRO A 339 16.10 -26.80 3.14
N THR A 340 15.59 -26.43 1.97
CA THR A 340 15.02 -25.09 1.79
C THR A 340 13.65 -24.98 2.48
N ALA A 341 13.17 -23.76 2.77
CA ALA A 341 11.83 -23.58 3.33
C ALA A 341 10.72 -24.17 2.44
N ALA A 342 10.86 -24.06 1.11
CA ALA A 342 9.93 -24.67 0.15
C ALA A 342 9.97 -26.21 0.23
N GLU A 343 11.15 -26.82 0.38
CA GLU A 343 11.28 -28.26 0.57
C GLU A 343 10.67 -28.74 1.90
N MET A 344 10.89 -28.00 2.99
CA MET A 344 10.23 -28.26 4.28
C MET A 344 8.71 -28.14 4.17
N THR A 345 8.21 -27.11 3.50
CA THR A 345 6.77 -26.86 3.29
C THR A 345 6.14 -27.98 2.49
N LYS A 346 6.71 -28.31 1.32
CA LYS A 346 6.24 -29.40 0.47
C LYS A 346 6.19 -30.72 1.22
N LYS A 347 7.22 -30.99 2.05
CA LYS A 347 7.25 -32.20 2.87
C LYS A 347 6.18 -32.18 3.97
N ALA A 348 6.01 -31.07 4.67
CA ALA A 348 5.00 -30.91 5.70
C ALA A 348 3.60 -31.12 5.13
N ILE A 349 3.24 -30.45 4.03
CA ILE A 349 1.96 -30.64 3.34
C ILE A 349 1.74 -32.11 2.99
N LYS A 350 2.75 -32.78 2.39
CA LYS A 350 2.65 -34.21 2.04
C LYS A 350 2.40 -35.12 3.25
N LEU A 351 2.98 -34.81 4.40
CA LEU A 351 2.82 -35.60 5.62
C LEU A 351 1.51 -35.30 6.35
N LEU A 352 1.01 -34.07 6.26
CA LEU A 352 -0.23 -33.62 6.90
C LEU A 352 -1.49 -33.94 6.07
N ASP A 353 -1.40 -33.95 4.74
CA ASP A 353 -2.51 -34.27 3.83
C ASP A 353 -2.80 -35.78 3.77
N ASP A 354 -3.30 -36.33 4.86
CA ASP A 354 -3.87 -37.67 4.88
C ASP A 354 -5.28 -37.65 4.29
N LYS A 355 -5.43 -38.24 3.10
CA LYS A 355 -6.72 -38.35 2.41
C LYS A 355 -7.76 -39.19 3.19
N ASN A 356 -7.34 -39.95 4.20
CA ASN A 356 -8.24 -40.71 5.07
C ASN A 356 -8.65 -39.92 6.33
N ALA A 357 -8.00 -38.80 6.64
CA ALA A 357 -8.35 -37.96 7.78
C ALA A 357 -9.55 -37.06 7.43
N GLU A 358 -10.62 -37.13 8.23
CA GLU A 358 -11.85 -36.37 7.98
C GLU A 358 -11.70 -34.86 8.25
N LYS A 359 -10.79 -34.46 9.15
CA LYS A 359 -10.72 -33.10 9.72
C LYS A 359 -9.73 -32.14 9.04
N GLY A 360 -8.86 -32.63 8.15
CA GLY A 360 -7.84 -31.81 7.47
C GLY A 360 -6.69 -31.39 8.38
N PHE A 361 -6.02 -30.28 8.04
CA PHE A 361 -4.85 -29.80 8.80
C PHE A 361 -4.73 -28.27 8.92
N PHE A 362 -3.98 -27.83 9.93
CA PHE A 362 -3.46 -26.47 10.07
C PHE A 362 -1.93 -26.48 9.96
N LEU A 363 -1.36 -25.59 9.16
CA LEU A 363 0.09 -25.46 8.97
C LEU A 363 0.51 -24.00 9.04
N GLN A 364 1.42 -23.66 9.96
CA GLN A 364 2.18 -22.40 9.91
C GLN A 364 3.52 -22.61 9.20
N VAL A 365 3.90 -21.68 8.33
CA VAL A 365 5.22 -21.62 7.68
C VAL A 365 5.81 -20.23 7.80
N GLU A 366 7.08 -20.12 8.18
CA GLU A 366 7.79 -18.85 8.32
C GLU A 366 9.09 -18.81 7.50
N SER A 367 9.33 -17.70 6.79
CA SER A 367 10.67 -17.25 6.41
C SER A 367 11.12 -16.16 7.37
N ALA A 368 11.97 -16.53 8.32
CA ALA A 368 12.27 -15.70 9.50
C ALA A 368 13.42 -14.71 9.30
N SER A 369 14.27 -14.95 8.29
CA SER A 369 15.50 -14.18 8.13
C SER A 369 15.35 -12.97 7.20
N ILE A 370 14.12 -12.66 6.75
CA ILE A 370 13.82 -11.36 6.13
C ILE A 370 14.09 -10.26 7.18
N ASP A 371 13.34 -10.25 8.27
CA ASP A 371 13.56 -9.42 9.48
C ASP A 371 15.03 -9.45 9.94
N LYS A 372 15.59 -10.64 10.17
CA LYS A 372 16.95 -10.74 10.74
C LYS A 372 18.02 -10.17 9.80
N ALA A 373 17.80 -10.21 8.49
CA ALA A 373 18.69 -9.56 7.53
C ALA A 373 18.49 -8.05 7.55
N ASP A 374 17.26 -7.60 7.69
CA ASP A 374 16.90 -6.20 7.80
C ASP A 374 17.49 -5.54 9.07
N HIS A 375 17.41 -6.19 10.24
CA HIS A 375 18.16 -5.83 11.46
C HIS A 375 19.66 -5.64 11.20
N ALA A 376 20.23 -6.48 10.32
CA ALA A 376 21.64 -6.47 9.97
C ALA A 376 22.00 -5.47 8.84
N SER A 377 21.03 -4.70 8.36
CA SER A 377 21.15 -3.81 7.19
C SER A 377 21.65 -4.54 5.95
N ASP A 378 21.18 -5.78 5.77
CA ASP A 378 21.63 -6.72 4.75
C ASP A 378 20.57 -6.85 3.63
N ALA A 379 20.59 -5.92 2.68
CA ALA A 379 19.65 -5.90 1.56
C ALA A 379 19.64 -7.21 0.77
N CYS A 380 20.79 -7.82 0.48
CA CYS A 380 20.80 -9.10 -0.23
C CYS A 380 20.27 -10.24 0.62
N GLY A 381 20.60 -10.31 1.91
CA GLY A 381 19.96 -11.27 2.82
C GLY A 381 18.44 -11.15 2.79
N MET A 382 17.90 -9.94 2.98
CA MET A 382 16.47 -9.64 2.97
C MET A 382 15.79 -10.09 1.66
N ILE A 383 16.38 -9.72 0.51
CA ILE A 383 15.88 -10.11 -0.82
C ILE A 383 15.92 -11.63 -1.01
N GLY A 384 16.98 -12.30 -0.58
CA GLY A 384 17.16 -13.75 -0.71
C GLY A 384 16.13 -14.54 0.11
N GLU A 385 15.82 -14.08 1.31
CA GLU A 385 14.81 -14.71 2.18
C GLU A 385 13.38 -14.42 1.72
N THR A 386 13.16 -13.26 1.07
CA THR A 386 11.90 -12.95 0.38
C THR A 386 11.70 -13.81 -0.89
N ALA A 387 12.79 -14.14 -1.59
CA ALA A 387 12.74 -15.13 -2.67
C ALA A 387 12.30 -16.51 -2.15
N GLN A 388 12.77 -16.89 -0.96
CA GLN A 388 12.44 -18.16 -0.36
C GLN A 388 10.97 -18.24 0.10
N ILE A 389 10.41 -17.16 0.64
CA ILE A 389 8.98 -17.15 1.00
C ILE A 389 8.07 -17.16 -0.24
N ASP A 390 8.48 -16.55 -1.36
CA ASP A 390 7.75 -16.67 -2.64
C ASP A 390 7.62 -18.13 -3.10
N GLU A 391 8.72 -18.90 -3.01
CA GLU A 391 8.72 -20.34 -3.34
C GLU A 391 7.81 -21.15 -2.40
N VAL A 392 7.79 -20.82 -1.10
CA VAL A 392 6.89 -21.42 -0.11
C VAL A 392 5.43 -21.15 -0.47
N ILE A 393 5.09 -19.90 -0.78
CA ILE A 393 3.73 -19.50 -1.16
C ILE A 393 3.33 -20.20 -2.45
N LYS A 394 4.23 -20.30 -3.42
CA LYS A 394 3.99 -21.05 -4.65
C LYS A 394 3.64 -22.52 -4.38
N GLU A 395 4.41 -23.22 -3.56
CA GLU A 395 4.13 -24.62 -3.21
C GLU A 395 2.77 -24.77 -2.50
N ALA A 396 2.43 -23.84 -1.60
CA ALA A 396 1.13 -23.83 -0.92
C ALA A 396 -0.03 -23.54 -1.89
N LEU A 397 0.14 -22.62 -2.84
CA LEU A 397 -0.87 -22.30 -3.85
C LEU A 397 -1.05 -23.45 -4.84
N ASP A 398 0.03 -24.11 -5.26
CA ASP A 398 -0.04 -25.27 -6.15
C ASP A 398 -0.86 -26.39 -5.49
N PHE A 399 -0.62 -26.67 -4.19
CA PHE A 399 -1.44 -27.60 -3.40
C PHE A 399 -2.89 -27.13 -3.27
N ALA A 400 -3.12 -25.87 -2.89
CA ALA A 400 -4.46 -25.35 -2.65
C ALA A 400 -5.34 -25.35 -3.92
N LYS A 401 -4.73 -25.08 -5.08
CA LYS A 401 -5.38 -25.19 -6.40
C LYS A 401 -5.80 -26.62 -6.72
N GLU A 402 -4.96 -27.60 -6.37
CA GLU A 402 -5.24 -29.03 -6.60
C GLU A 402 -6.31 -29.56 -5.61
N ASP A 403 -6.22 -29.18 -4.34
CA ASP A 403 -7.13 -29.65 -3.28
C ASP A 403 -8.50 -28.97 -3.33
N GLY A 404 -8.56 -27.69 -3.72
CA GLY A 404 -9.78 -26.89 -3.85
C GLY A 404 -10.49 -26.55 -2.53
N ASN A 405 -10.02 -27.07 -1.39
CA ASN A 405 -10.63 -26.88 -0.06
C ASN A 405 -9.60 -26.34 0.95
N THR A 406 -8.55 -25.68 0.47
CA THR A 406 -7.47 -25.14 1.31
C THR A 406 -7.47 -23.62 1.25
N LEU A 407 -7.50 -22.99 2.42
CA LEU A 407 -7.27 -21.56 2.58
C LEU A 407 -5.76 -21.31 2.78
N VAL A 408 -5.18 -20.47 1.93
CA VAL A 408 -3.83 -19.94 2.11
C VAL A 408 -3.95 -18.49 2.58
N VAL A 409 -3.30 -18.14 3.68
CA VAL A 409 -3.19 -16.77 4.20
C VAL A 409 -1.72 -16.41 4.29
N VAL A 410 -1.34 -15.25 3.76
CA VAL A 410 0.05 -14.76 3.72
C VAL A 410 0.11 -13.36 4.29
N THR A 411 1.05 -13.11 5.20
CA THR A 411 1.25 -11.78 5.80
C THR A 411 2.67 -11.63 6.36
N ALA A 412 2.92 -10.49 7.00
CA ALA A 412 4.06 -10.23 7.87
C ALA A 412 3.58 -9.93 9.30
N ASP A 413 4.45 -10.06 10.28
CA ASP A 413 4.14 -9.79 11.67
C ASP A 413 4.23 -8.31 12.03
N HIS A 414 5.15 -7.57 11.39
CA HIS A 414 5.30 -6.12 11.41
C HIS A 414 6.06 -5.60 10.16
N ALA A 415 6.12 -4.28 9.99
CA ALA A 415 6.98 -3.65 8.99
C ALA A 415 8.42 -3.50 9.52
N HIS A 416 9.37 -3.23 8.63
CA HIS A 416 10.79 -3.06 8.99
C HIS A 416 11.39 -1.76 8.43
N THR A 417 12.71 -1.63 8.44
CA THR A 417 13.45 -0.38 8.24
C THR A 417 13.82 -0.09 6.79
N ALA A 418 13.81 -1.09 5.91
CA ALA A 418 14.34 -0.91 4.56
C ALA A 418 13.50 0.13 3.80
N GLU A 419 14.14 1.01 3.05
CA GLU A 419 13.45 1.97 2.18
C GLU A 419 14.10 1.97 0.80
N ILE A 420 13.33 1.80 -0.27
CA ILE A 420 13.84 2.05 -1.62
C ILE A 420 13.92 3.57 -1.80
N VAL A 421 15.12 4.12 -1.92
CA VAL A 421 15.37 5.57 -2.01
C VAL A 421 15.91 5.95 -3.39
N PRO A 422 15.87 7.23 -3.79
CA PRO A 422 16.46 7.69 -5.06
C PRO A 422 17.93 7.27 -5.17
N ASP A 423 18.32 6.70 -6.31
CA ASP A 423 19.70 6.26 -6.50
C ASP A 423 20.65 7.46 -6.70
N GLY A 424 21.82 7.38 -6.06
CA GLY A 424 22.89 8.37 -6.22
C GLY A 424 22.70 9.65 -5.39
N GLU A 425 21.55 9.83 -4.75
CA GLU A 425 21.32 10.95 -3.83
C GLU A 425 21.96 10.68 -2.47
N GLU A 426 22.56 11.72 -1.88
CA GLU A 426 23.08 11.65 -0.52
C GLU A 426 21.92 11.46 0.47
N SER A 427 22.15 10.66 1.51
CA SER A 427 21.14 10.38 2.53
C SER A 427 21.78 10.21 3.91
N VAL A 428 21.05 10.57 4.96
CA VAL A 428 21.40 10.25 6.35
C VAL A 428 21.23 8.76 6.64
N SER A 429 20.42 8.04 5.88
CA SER A 429 20.31 6.58 5.99
C SER A 429 21.55 5.84 5.47
N ALA A 430 21.82 4.67 6.04
CA ALA A 430 22.84 3.79 5.51
C ALA A 430 22.34 3.14 4.20
N ILE A 431 23.06 3.26 3.08
CA ILE A 431 22.58 2.84 1.75
C ILE A 431 23.33 1.61 1.24
N THR A 432 22.60 0.65 0.67
CA THR A 432 23.15 -0.38 -0.23
C THR A 432 22.66 -0.11 -1.65
N ARG A 433 23.58 -0.09 -2.62
CA ARG A 433 23.25 0.08 -4.05
C ARG A 433 23.30 -1.26 -4.77
N LEU A 434 22.21 -1.64 -5.41
CA LEU A 434 22.03 -2.94 -6.07
C LEU A 434 21.79 -2.77 -7.56
N GLU A 435 22.58 -3.45 -8.38
CA GLU A 435 22.34 -3.53 -9.82
C GLU A 435 21.31 -4.64 -10.09
N SER A 436 20.14 -4.29 -10.63
CA SER A 436 19.09 -5.27 -10.90
C SER A 436 19.40 -6.06 -12.18
N PRO A 437 19.62 -7.39 -12.09
CA PRO A 437 19.89 -8.21 -13.26
C PRO A 437 18.65 -8.42 -14.13
N LYS A 438 17.46 -8.06 -13.65
CA LYS A 438 16.20 -8.15 -14.39
C LYS A 438 15.86 -6.89 -15.17
N ASP A 439 16.34 -5.75 -14.69
CA ASP A 439 16.01 -4.45 -15.28
C ASP A 439 17.17 -3.84 -16.08
N GLY A 440 17.90 -4.68 -16.82
CA GLY A 440 18.95 -4.22 -17.72
C GLY A 440 20.10 -3.47 -17.03
N GLY A 441 20.34 -3.72 -15.74
CA GLY A 441 21.34 -3.03 -14.94
C GLY A 441 20.85 -1.73 -14.28
N ALA A 442 19.55 -1.49 -14.22
CA ALA A 442 18.99 -0.38 -13.44
C ALA A 442 19.39 -0.49 -11.96
N ILE A 443 19.78 0.62 -11.35
CA ILE A 443 20.29 0.64 -9.97
C ILE A 443 19.18 0.94 -8.98
N MET A 444 19.01 0.05 -8.01
CA MET A 444 18.11 0.23 -6.87
C MET A 444 18.94 0.56 -5.63
N SER A 445 18.63 1.67 -4.97
CA SER A 445 19.21 2.04 -3.67
C SER A 445 18.26 1.65 -2.54
N VAL A 446 18.78 0.93 -1.53
CA VAL A 446 18.05 0.52 -0.33
C VAL A 446 18.68 1.16 0.90
N GLY A 447 17.92 2.02 1.58
CA GLY A 447 18.31 2.73 2.79
C GLY A 447 17.85 2.06 4.08
N PHE A 448 18.63 2.24 5.15
CA PHE A 448 18.36 1.75 6.50
C PHE A 448 18.54 2.89 7.51
N GLY A 449 17.43 3.46 7.97
CA GLY A 449 17.40 4.73 8.72
C GLY A 449 16.94 4.67 10.18
N THR A 450 16.50 3.51 10.68
CA THR A 450 15.92 3.38 12.04
C THR A 450 16.94 3.32 13.17
N GLN A 451 18.25 3.31 12.87
CA GLN A 451 19.34 3.45 13.84
C GLN A 451 20.46 4.33 13.31
N PRO A 452 21.20 5.03 14.19
CA PRO A 452 22.44 5.69 13.82
C PRO A 452 23.50 4.69 13.34
N TRP A 453 24.42 5.18 12.53
CA TRP A 453 25.56 4.42 12.04
C TRP A 453 26.84 5.26 12.08
N THR A 454 27.99 4.58 12.06
CA THR A 454 29.31 5.22 12.08
C THR A 454 30.28 4.57 11.09
N VAL A 455 31.35 5.28 10.75
CA VAL A 455 32.50 4.72 10.03
C VAL A 455 33.68 4.70 10.99
N GLU A 456 34.12 3.52 11.40
CA GLU A 456 35.25 3.32 12.31
C GLU A 456 36.34 2.50 11.62
N ASP A 457 37.58 3.02 11.60
CA ASP A 457 38.73 2.39 10.92
C ASP A 457 38.46 2.04 9.44
N GLY A 458 37.67 2.86 8.76
CA GLY A 458 37.25 2.63 7.37
C GLY A 458 36.22 1.52 7.19
N LYS A 459 35.63 1.01 8.28
CA LYS A 459 34.54 0.03 8.24
C LYS A 459 33.24 0.66 8.68
N PHE A 460 32.19 0.40 7.91
CA PHE A 460 30.84 0.80 8.25
C PHE A 460 30.32 -0.04 9.42
N LYS A 461 29.74 0.63 10.42
CA LYS A 461 29.14 0.00 11.59
C LYS A 461 27.73 0.51 11.78
N THR A 462 26.78 -0.41 11.76
CA THR A 462 25.38 -0.17 12.11
C THR A 462 25.06 -0.78 13.46
N GLY A 463 24.09 -0.18 14.16
CA GLY A 463 23.34 -0.90 15.20
C GLY A 463 22.45 -1.99 14.59
N SER A 464 21.69 -2.68 15.44
CA SER A 464 20.58 -3.52 14.95
C SER A 464 19.48 -2.57 14.51
N MET A 465 19.21 -2.48 13.21
CA MET A 465 18.09 -1.68 12.71
C MET A 465 16.79 -2.15 13.36
N GLN A 466 15.80 -1.28 13.49
CA GLN A 466 14.60 -1.55 14.27
C GLN A 466 13.38 -1.77 13.37
N HIS A 467 12.40 -2.49 13.91
CA HIS A 467 11.08 -2.63 13.31
C HIS A 467 10.40 -1.25 13.17
N THR A 468 9.36 -1.20 12.34
CA THR A 468 8.51 -0.02 12.21
C THR A 468 7.03 -0.36 12.43
N GLY A 469 6.24 0.65 12.78
CA GLY A 469 4.84 0.50 13.19
C GLY A 469 3.82 0.62 12.05
N ALA A 470 4.25 0.63 10.78
CA ALA A 470 3.34 0.70 9.65
C ALA A 470 2.47 -0.57 9.56
N GLN A 471 1.23 -0.41 9.08
CA GLN A 471 0.40 -1.57 8.73
C GLN A 471 1.08 -2.37 7.61
N VAL A 472 0.81 -3.68 7.55
CA VAL A 472 1.36 -4.56 6.52
C VAL A 472 0.26 -5.29 5.76
N ARG A 473 0.60 -5.76 4.56
CA ARG A 473 -0.29 -6.53 3.69
C ARG A 473 -0.64 -7.87 4.32
N ILE A 474 -1.93 -8.18 4.34
CA ILE A 474 -2.47 -9.53 4.49
C ILE A 474 -3.15 -9.94 3.18
N ALA A 475 -2.90 -11.16 2.71
CA ALA A 475 -3.43 -11.65 1.45
C ALA A 475 -3.89 -13.10 1.55
N GLY A 476 -4.83 -13.50 0.70
CA GLY A 476 -5.47 -14.81 0.79
C GLY A 476 -5.81 -15.45 -0.56
N TYR A 477 -5.92 -16.78 -0.54
CA TYR A 477 -6.40 -17.60 -1.66
C TYR A 477 -7.23 -18.79 -1.14
N GLY A 478 -8.28 -19.17 -1.87
CA GLY A 478 -9.12 -20.31 -1.55
C GLY A 478 -10.35 -19.95 -0.69
N PRO A 479 -11.11 -20.96 -0.23
CA PRO A 479 -12.36 -20.76 0.52
C PRO A 479 -12.15 -19.93 1.79
N GLY A 480 -12.85 -18.80 1.92
CA GLY A 480 -12.77 -17.93 3.09
C GLY A 480 -11.82 -16.75 2.93
N SER A 481 -11.01 -16.73 1.86
CA SER A 481 -9.99 -15.69 1.65
C SER A 481 -10.57 -14.28 1.51
N GLU A 482 -11.82 -14.13 1.11
CA GLU A 482 -12.48 -12.83 1.01
C GLU A 482 -12.57 -12.08 2.37
N ASN A 483 -12.43 -12.79 3.49
CA ASN A 483 -12.39 -12.20 4.83
C ASN A 483 -11.06 -11.51 5.18
N VAL A 484 -10.06 -11.47 4.28
CA VAL A 484 -8.86 -10.62 4.45
C VAL A 484 -8.96 -9.27 3.76
N ASN A 485 -10.06 -8.97 3.06
CA ASN A 485 -10.19 -7.72 2.30
C ASN A 485 -10.46 -6.51 3.19
N GLY A 486 -9.85 -5.38 2.84
CA GLY A 486 -10.02 -4.12 3.56
C GLY A 486 -8.94 -3.93 4.63
N GLN A 487 -9.26 -3.17 5.67
CA GLN A 487 -8.39 -2.96 6.82
C GLN A 487 -8.82 -3.86 7.99
N LEU A 488 -7.87 -4.53 8.63
CA LEU A 488 -8.05 -5.48 9.74
C LEU A 488 -7.09 -5.14 10.90
N ASP A 489 -7.24 -5.81 12.03
CA ASP A 489 -6.18 -5.97 13.02
C ASP A 489 -5.56 -7.37 12.93
N GLN A 490 -4.31 -7.53 13.37
CA GLN A 490 -3.66 -8.84 13.42
C GLN A 490 -4.43 -9.88 14.23
N THR A 491 -5.21 -9.48 15.24
CA THR A 491 -6.11 -10.38 15.97
C THR A 491 -7.29 -10.87 15.12
N ASP A 492 -7.69 -10.14 14.07
CA ASP A 492 -8.70 -10.64 13.13
C ASP A 492 -8.15 -11.80 12.28
N ALA A 493 -6.83 -11.88 12.02
CA ALA A 493 -6.23 -12.99 11.28
C ALA A 493 -6.44 -14.35 11.98
N PHE A 494 -6.40 -14.36 13.32
CA PHE A 494 -6.79 -15.53 14.13
C PHE A 494 -8.20 -16.00 13.76
N TYR A 495 -9.17 -15.08 13.77
CA TYR A 495 -10.57 -15.41 13.50
C TYR A 495 -10.84 -15.73 12.03
N VAL A 496 -10.11 -15.13 11.08
CA VAL A 496 -10.15 -15.54 9.66
C VAL A 496 -9.81 -17.02 9.53
N MET A 497 -8.72 -17.47 10.14
CA MET A 497 -8.27 -18.86 10.08
C MET A 497 -9.20 -19.79 10.88
N ALA A 498 -9.52 -19.44 12.12
CA ALA A 498 -10.36 -20.27 12.99
C ALA A 498 -11.78 -20.45 12.43
N ASN A 499 -12.37 -19.41 11.86
CA ASN A 499 -13.71 -19.47 11.27
C ASN A 499 -13.72 -20.33 10.00
N ALA A 500 -12.70 -20.20 9.14
CA ALA A 500 -12.58 -21.03 7.94
C ALA A 500 -12.49 -22.53 8.29
N LEU A 501 -11.80 -22.88 9.38
CA LEU A 501 -11.66 -24.26 9.87
C LEU A 501 -12.83 -24.74 10.74
N ARG A 502 -13.82 -23.90 11.04
CA ARG A 502 -14.91 -24.16 11.99
C ARG A 502 -14.42 -24.53 13.41
N LEU A 503 -13.39 -23.84 13.89
CA LEU A 503 -12.89 -23.98 15.26
C LEU A 503 -13.67 -23.13 16.29
N ASN A 504 -14.83 -22.61 15.89
CA ASN A 504 -15.68 -21.74 16.69
C ASN A 504 -16.51 -22.46 17.77
N GLY A 505 -16.35 -23.78 17.90
CA GLY A 505 -17.00 -24.59 18.93
C GLY A 505 -16.45 -24.37 20.35
N GLY A 506 -15.34 -23.66 20.48
CA GLY A 506 -14.66 -23.43 21.75
C GLY A 506 -14.03 -24.70 22.35
N THR A 507 -13.30 -24.53 23.45
CA THR A 507 -12.67 -25.64 24.19
C THR A 507 -12.80 -25.43 25.70
N GLU A 508 -12.71 -26.51 26.48
CA GLU A 508 -12.72 -26.41 27.94
C GLU A 508 -11.40 -25.79 28.42
N GLY A 509 -11.46 -24.60 28.99
CA GLY A 509 -10.29 -23.87 29.48
C GLY A 509 -9.66 -22.92 28.47
N GLY A 510 -9.99 -23.02 27.17
CA GLY A 510 -9.58 -22.09 26.12
C GLY A 510 -10.62 -21.01 25.85
N GLN A 511 -11.10 -20.90 24.61
CA GLN A 511 -12.09 -19.89 24.21
C GLN A 511 -13.53 -20.40 24.30
N ASP A 512 -14.45 -19.56 24.77
CA ASP A 512 -15.89 -19.82 24.71
C ASP A 512 -16.39 -19.95 23.26
N PRO A 513 -17.41 -20.78 22.97
CA PRO A 513 -17.98 -20.88 21.63
C PRO A 513 -18.45 -19.54 21.06
N TRP A 514 -18.31 -19.32 19.76
CA TRP A 514 -18.79 -18.11 19.08
C TRP A 514 -19.52 -18.38 17.78
N GLU A 515 -20.33 -17.42 17.35
CA GLU A 515 -21.06 -17.46 16.09
C GLU A 515 -20.23 -16.83 14.97
N ILE A 516 -20.13 -17.53 13.83
CA ILE A 516 -19.51 -17.01 12.61
C ILE A 516 -20.48 -16.04 11.95
N THR A 517 -20.00 -14.84 11.60
CA THR A 517 -20.78 -13.86 10.86
C THR A 517 -21.07 -14.41 9.47
N MET A 518 -22.34 -14.69 9.17
CA MET A 518 -22.77 -15.13 7.84
C MET A 518 -23.24 -13.93 7.03
N GLY A 519 -22.43 -13.52 6.05
CA GLY A 519 -22.75 -12.44 5.12
C GLY A 519 -22.17 -12.72 3.72
N SER A 520 -22.91 -12.34 2.68
CA SER A 520 -22.43 -12.38 1.29
C SER A 520 -22.28 -10.93 0.83
N LYS A 521 -21.10 -10.33 1.05
CA LYS A 521 -20.87 -8.91 0.70
C LYS A 521 -19.98 -8.71 -0.50
N VAL A 522 -19.13 -9.69 -0.83
CA VAL A 522 -18.12 -9.49 -1.87
C VAL A 522 -18.14 -10.61 -2.90
N GLN A 523 -17.78 -10.23 -4.12
CA GLN A 523 -17.64 -11.15 -5.23
C GLN A 523 -16.49 -12.12 -4.94
N SER A 524 -16.67 -13.39 -5.32
CA SER A 524 -15.58 -14.35 -5.16
C SER A 524 -14.39 -13.93 -6.01
N LEU A 525 -13.21 -13.97 -5.41
CA LEU A 525 -11.95 -13.56 -6.05
C LEU A 525 -11.21 -14.75 -6.70
N ALA A 526 -11.84 -15.94 -6.72
CA ALA A 526 -11.22 -17.19 -7.18
C ALA A 526 -10.96 -17.24 -8.70
N SER A 527 -11.61 -16.39 -9.51
CA SER A 527 -11.58 -16.46 -10.97
C SER A 527 -10.99 -15.22 -11.65
N ARG A 528 -9.82 -14.76 -11.21
CA ARG A 528 -9.11 -13.64 -11.87
C ARG A 528 -8.44 -14.06 -13.18
N ARG A 529 -8.36 -13.13 -14.14
CA ARG A 529 -7.51 -13.32 -15.33
C ARG A 529 -6.05 -13.49 -14.91
N GLN A 530 -5.32 -14.36 -15.61
CA GLN A 530 -3.89 -14.49 -15.40
C GLN A 530 -3.20 -13.17 -15.75
N ALA A 531 -2.56 -12.55 -14.75
CA ALA A 531 -1.67 -11.43 -14.97
C ALA A 531 -0.56 -11.87 -15.91
N LYS A 532 -0.16 -10.99 -16.82
CA LYS A 532 1.08 -11.17 -17.56
C LYS A 532 2.17 -10.58 -16.67
N SER A 533 3.22 -11.35 -16.40
CA SER A 533 4.49 -10.67 -16.14
C SER A 533 4.73 -9.76 -17.34
N GLY A 534 5.29 -8.57 -17.14
CA GLY A 534 5.83 -7.81 -18.26
C GLY A 534 6.90 -8.69 -18.91
N GLY A 535 6.50 -9.51 -19.88
CA GLY A 535 7.42 -10.45 -20.52
C GLY A 535 8.52 -9.61 -21.10
N GLU A 536 9.76 -9.86 -20.67
CA GLU A 536 10.96 -9.14 -21.12
C GLU A 536 10.66 -7.69 -21.56
N LEU A 537 10.69 -6.78 -20.58
CA LEU A 537 11.05 -5.38 -20.83
C LEU A 537 9.96 -4.54 -21.53
N CYS A 538 8.83 -4.27 -20.85
CA CYS A 538 7.85 -3.29 -21.36
C CYS A 538 8.46 -1.89 -21.61
N TYR A 539 9.68 -1.65 -21.12
CA TYR A 539 10.46 -0.42 -21.22
C TYR A 539 11.77 -0.52 -22.04
N LEU A 540 12.29 -1.72 -22.42
CA LEU A 540 13.42 -1.80 -23.38
C LEU A 540 12.92 -1.74 -24.82
N VAL A 541 12.29 -0.62 -25.10
CA VAL A 541 12.14 -0.13 -26.47
C VAL A 541 13.50 0.43 -26.92
N SER A 542 13.81 0.39 -28.22
CA SER A 542 15.07 0.96 -28.74
C SER A 542 15.28 2.40 -28.26
N GLU A 543 16.53 2.82 -28.05
CA GLU A 543 16.90 4.19 -27.67
C GLU A 543 16.04 5.23 -28.43
N GLY A 544 15.33 6.08 -27.69
CA GLY A 544 14.41 7.09 -28.25
C GLY A 544 13.00 6.61 -28.59
N THR A 545 12.60 5.41 -28.19
CA THR A 545 11.23 4.89 -28.32
C THR A 545 10.56 4.93 -26.93
N ALA A 546 9.22 5.01 -26.86
CA ALA A 546 8.46 4.95 -25.61
C ALA A 546 7.55 3.71 -25.57
N PRO A 547 7.25 3.15 -24.38
CA PRO A 547 6.19 2.16 -24.24
C PRO A 547 4.87 2.73 -24.75
N LYS A 548 4.06 1.91 -25.41
CA LYS A 548 2.70 2.30 -25.80
C LYS A 548 1.73 2.15 -24.64
N VAL A 549 0.60 2.84 -24.74
CA VAL A 549 -0.51 2.73 -23.80
C VAL A 549 -0.90 1.27 -23.60
N GLY A 550 -0.80 0.78 -22.36
CA GLY A 550 -1.11 -0.58 -21.96
C GLY A 550 -0.01 -1.62 -22.15
N GLU A 551 1.16 -1.30 -22.71
CA GLU A 551 2.27 -2.26 -22.82
C GLU A 551 2.86 -2.63 -21.45
N CYS A 552 2.85 -1.70 -20.49
CA CYS A 552 3.28 -1.99 -19.11
C CYS A 552 2.14 -2.42 -18.17
N SER A 553 0.88 -2.42 -18.62
CA SER A 553 -0.25 -2.90 -17.81
C SER A 553 -0.18 -4.41 -17.62
N GLN A 554 -0.27 -4.87 -16.38
CA GLN A 554 -0.10 -6.29 -16.02
C GLN A 554 -1.29 -7.14 -16.48
N PHE A 555 -2.46 -6.54 -16.65
CA PHE A 555 -3.67 -7.23 -17.14
C PHE A 555 -4.09 -6.81 -18.56
N GLY A 556 -3.38 -5.84 -19.13
CA GLY A 556 -3.67 -5.21 -20.42
C GLY A 556 -5.00 -4.44 -20.42
N ALA A 557 -5.42 -4.00 -21.61
CA ALA A 557 -6.55 -3.07 -21.73
C ALA A 557 -7.90 -3.54 -21.16
N LYS A 558 -8.10 -4.85 -21.02
CA LYS A 558 -9.34 -5.41 -20.44
C LYS A 558 -9.35 -5.45 -18.91
N GLY A 559 -8.23 -5.16 -18.25
CA GLY A 559 -8.09 -5.30 -16.81
C GLY A 559 -8.23 -6.75 -16.33
N GLN A 560 -8.50 -6.92 -15.03
CA GLN A 560 -8.58 -8.24 -14.37
C GLN A 560 -9.81 -9.06 -14.77
N GLU A 561 -10.86 -8.43 -15.30
CA GLU A 561 -12.15 -9.05 -15.66
C GLU A 561 -12.78 -9.83 -14.48
N LEU A 562 -12.55 -9.35 -13.24
CA LEU A 562 -13.16 -9.88 -12.02
C LEU A 562 -14.61 -9.39 -11.88
N ASP A 563 -14.84 -8.09 -12.10
CA ASP A 563 -16.17 -7.48 -12.03
C ASP A 563 -16.46 -6.71 -13.33
N GLU A 564 -17.48 -7.13 -14.06
CA GLU A 564 -17.89 -6.50 -15.32
C GLU A 564 -18.90 -5.36 -15.13
N ALA A 565 -19.36 -5.13 -13.90
CA ALA A 565 -20.33 -4.08 -13.58
C ALA A 565 -19.81 -2.71 -14.02
N LYS A 566 -20.71 -1.89 -14.57
CA LYS A 566 -20.40 -0.55 -15.06
C LYS A 566 -20.80 0.49 -14.04
N ALA A 567 -19.98 1.52 -13.91
CA ALA A 567 -20.26 2.68 -13.11
C ALA A 567 -20.77 3.80 -14.02
N LYS A 568 -21.78 4.54 -13.55
CA LYS A 568 -22.17 5.80 -14.16
C LYS A 568 -21.15 6.90 -13.85
N ASN A 569 -20.59 6.88 -12.65
CA ASN A 569 -19.60 7.86 -12.19
C ASN A 569 -18.34 7.19 -11.64
N VAL A 570 -17.21 7.87 -11.75
CA VAL A 570 -15.97 7.49 -11.06
C VAL A 570 -15.47 8.68 -10.24
N VAL A 571 -15.08 8.40 -8.99
CA VAL A 571 -14.32 9.34 -8.16
C VAL A 571 -13.00 8.69 -7.78
N LEU A 572 -11.89 9.31 -8.20
CA LEU A 572 -10.53 8.91 -7.88
C LEU A 572 -9.95 9.89 -6.86
N LEU A 573 -9.68 9.39 -5.65
CA LEU A 573 -9.09 10.15 -4.55
C LEU A 573 -7.61 9.79 -4.38
N ILE A 574 -6.76 10.80 -4.46
CA ILE A 574 -5.30 10.68 -4.37
C ILE A 574 -4.80 11.35 -3.09
N GLY A 575 -4.11 10.59 -2.24
CA GLY A 575 -3.25 11.14 -1.19
C GLY A 575 -1.81 11.21 -1.70
N ASP A 576 -1.35 12.38 -2.12
CA ASP A 576 0.02 12.56 -2.62
C ASP A 576 1.02 12.12 -1.53
N GLY A 577 1.95 11.21 -1.87
CA GLY A 577 2.93 10.64 -0.95
C GLY A 577 2.36 9.81 0.22
N THR A 578 1.10 9.36 0.15
CA THR A 578 0.40 8.72 1.28
C THR A 578 0.49 7.18 1.23
N GLY A 579 1.64 6.62 1.61
CA GLY A 579 1.83 5.18 1.77
C GLY A 579 1.18 4.59 3.02
N ASP A 580 1.37 3.28 3.22
CA ASP A 580 0.82 2.56 4.38
C ASP A 580 1.34 3.10 5.73
N SER A 581 2.56 3.66 5.76
CA SER A 581 3.14 4.27 6.96
C SER A 581 2.45 5.58 7.32
N GLU A 582 2.23 6.46 6.34
CA GLU A 582 1.53 7.74 6.50
C GLU A 582 0.08 7.53 6.94
N ILE A 583 -0.62 6.57 6.31
CA ILE A 583 -1.98 6.16 6.71
C ILE A 583 -1.99 5.69 8.17
N THR A 584 -1.02 4.85 8.55
CA THR A 584 -0.96 4.28 9.90
C THR A 584 -0.63 5.36 10.94
N ALA A 585 0.29 6.28 10.65
CA ALA A 585 0.64 7.37 11.57
C ALA A 585 -0.57 8.29 11.79
N ALA A 586 -1.26 8.65 10.71
CA ALA A 586 -2.48 9.46 10.79
C ALA A 586 -3.60 8.74 11.54
N ARG A 587 -3.83 7.45 11.29
CA ARG A 587 -4.84 6.65 12.01
C ARG A 587 -4.51 6.56 13.49
N ASN A 588 -3.28 6.21 13.84
CA ASN A 588 -2.83 6.12 15.23
C ASN A 588 -3.06 7.44 15.97
N TYR A 589 -2.70 8.57 15.35
CA TYR A 589 -2.86 9.87 15.96
C TYR A 589 -4.32 10.32 16.09
N LEU A 590 -5.11 10.24 15.01
CA LEU A 590 -6.48 10.79 14.95
C LEU A 590 -7.52 9.85 15.57
N LYS A 591 -7.35 8.54 15.40
CA LYS A 591 -8.34 7.50 15.73
C LYS A 591 -7.87 6.51 16.79
N GLY A 592 -6.56 6.46 17.05
CA GLY A 592 -5.92 5.47 17.92
C GLY A 592 -5.59 4.18 17.17
N SER A 593 -4.68 3.39 17.72
CA SER A 593 -4.17 2.14 17.14
C SER A 593 -5.23 1.09 16.78
N ALA A 594 -6.27 1.00 17.61
CA ALA A 594 -7.43 0.11 17.40
C ALA A 594 -8.62 0.82 16.72
N GLY A 595 -8.46 2.10 16.39
CA GLY A 595 -9.45 2.90 15.66
C GLY A 595 -9.41 2.65 14.16
N ARG A 596 -10.33 3.28 13.43
CA ARG A 596 -10.48 3.16 11.98
C ARG A 596 -10.81 4.51 11.35
N PHE A 597 -10.30 4.77 10.17
CA PHE A 597 -10.79 5.87 9.34
C PHE A 597 -12.17 5.54 8.76
N GLU A 598 -13.14 6.45 8.93
CA GLU A 598 -14.51 6.21 8.50
C GLU A 598 -14.65 6.15 6.97
N GLY A 599 -13.77 6.83 6.23
CA GLY A 599 -13.66 6.77 4.77
C GLY A 599 -12.63 5.72 4.31
N LEU A 600 -11.34 6.00 4.53
CA LEU A 600 -10.21 5.26 3.95
C LEU A 600 -10.18 3.77 4.31
N ASP A 601 -10.59 3.38 5.52
CA ASP A 601 -10.58 1.98 5.97
C ASP A 601 -11.87 1.23 5.61
N ASN A 602 -12.91 1.94 5.15
CA ASN A 602 -14.24 1.39 4.86
C ASN A 602 -14.54 1.31 3.36
N LEU A 603 -13.52 1.04 2.55
CA LEU A 603 -13.64 0.63 1.15
C LEU A 603 -13.57 -0.90 1.05
N ASN A 604 -14.44 -1.50 0.23
CA ASN A 604 -14.76 -2.93 0.27
C ASN A 604 -13.61 -3.82 -0.22
N TYR A 605 -12.86 -3.35 -1.21
CA TYR A 605 -11.77 -4.08 -1.83
C TYR A 605 -10.45 -3.35 -1.58
N THR A 606 -9.38 -4.12 -1.40
CA THR A 606 -8.03 -3.59 -1.25
C THR A 606 -7.08 -4.39 -2.14
N GLY A 607 -6.13 -3.69 -2.74
CA GLY A 607 -5.01 -4.23 -3.49
C GLY A 607 -3.79 -3.35 -3.30
N TYR A 608 -2.72 -3.69 -4.02
CA TYR A 608 -1.46 -2.96 -3.99
C TYR A 608 -0.95 -2.72 -5.40
N GLN A 609 -0.39 -1.53 -5.65
CA GLN A 609 0.11 -1.11 -6.95
C GLN A 609 1.60 -0.76 -6.93
N THR A 610 2.32 -1.10 -7.99
CA THR A 610 3.67 -0.58 -8.25
C THR A 610 3.63 0.78 -8.96
N THR A 611 4.56 1.68 -8.66
CA THR A 611 4.52 3.08 -9.12
C THR A 611 5.81 3.60 -9.78
N TRP A 612 6.84 2.76 -9.94
CA TRP A 612 8.11 3.10 -10.61
C TRP A 612 7.93 3.85 -11.95
N ALA A 613 8.92 4.69 -12.28
CA ALA A 613 8.99 5.52 -13.47
C ALA A 613 10.09 5.04 -14.44
N LEU A 614 10.38 5.81 -15.48
CA LEU A 614 11.47 5.56 -16.41
C LEU A 614 12.57 6.61 -16.28
N ASP A 615 13.80 6.21 -16.53
CA ASP A 615 14.87 7.11 -16.88
C ASP A 615 14.67 7.62 -18.32
N LYS A 616 14.80 8.93 -18.53
CA LYS A 616 14.46 9.56 -19.82
C LYS A 616 15.41 9.14 -20.93
N GLU A 617 16.71 9.07 -20.63
CA GLU A 617 17.75 8.79 -21.61
C GLU A 617 17.86 7.29 -21.91
N THR A 618 17.87 6.45 -20.87
CA THR A 618 18.11 5.01 -21.00
C THR A 618 16.83 4.20 -21.20
N GLY A 619 15.68 4.73 -20.79
CA GLY A 619 14.42 4.00 -20.74
C GLY A 619 14.38 2.91 -19.67
N LEU A 620 15.40 2.80 -18.81
CA LEU A 620 15.42 1.84 -17.71
C LEU A 620 14.49 2.26 -16.58
N PRO A 621 14.04 1.32 -15.72
CA PRO A 621 13.24 1.66 -14.56
C PRO A 621 13.97 2.62 -13.62
N ASN A 622 13.27 3.68 -13.23
CA ASN A 622 13.58 4.45 -12.04
C ASN A 622 12.63 3.98 -10.92
N TYR A 623 13.18 3.33 -9.90
CA TYR A 623 12.41 2.69 -8.83
C TYR A 623 11.70 3.68 -7.90
N VAL A 624 12.05 4.98 -7.96
CA VAL A 624 11.39 6.04 -7.19
C VAL A 624 10.83 7.09 -8.15
N THR A 625 9.50 7.09 -8.30
CA THR A 625 8.78 8.04 -9.15
C THR A 625 8.62 9.39 -8.47
N ASP A 626 8.44 10.44 -9.28
CA ASP A 626 7.81 11.68 -8.84
C ASP A 626 6.30 11.66 -9.14
N SER A 627 5.55 12.64 -8.61
CA SER A 627 4.11 12.78 -8.82
C SER A 627 3.68 12.99 -10.29
N ALA A 628 4.60 13.42 -11.16
CA ALA A 628 4.29 13.67 -12.58
C ALA A 628 4.25 12.38 -13.39
N ALA A 629 5.29 11.55 -13.26
CA ALA A 629 5.34 10.27 -13.96
C ALA A 629 4.26 9.31 -13.46
N SER A 630 4.04 9.25 -12.15
CA SER A 630 3.00 8.43 -11.53
C SER A 630 1.60 8.91 -11.96
N GLY A 631 1.35 10.22 -11.89
CA GLY A 631 0.13 10.89 -12.36
C GLY A 631 -0.20 10.55 -13.80
N THR A 632 0.81 10.58 -14.67
CA THR A 632 0.68 10.17 -16.08
C THR A 632 0.33 8.68 -16.20
N GLY A 633 0.90 7.83 -15.33
CA GLY A 633 0.64 6.39 -15.28
C GLY A 633 -0.84 6.03 -15.14
N TRP A 634 -1.54 6.55 -14.12
CA TRP A 634 -2.97 6.24 -13.95
C TRP A 634 -3.89 7.08 -14.84
N ASN A 635 -3.47 8.26 -15.28
CA ASN A 635 -4.28 9.09 -16.17
C ASN A 635 -4.20 8.67 -17.64
N SER A 636 -3.11 8.05 -18.08
CA SER A 636 -2.88 7.76 -19.51
C SER A 636 -2.47 6.31 -19.82
N GLY A 637 -2.28 5.47 -18.79
CA GLY A 637 -1.98 4.04 -18.98
C GLY A 637 -0.60 3.76 -19.59
N VAL A 638 0.36 4.68 -19.44
CA VAL A 638 1.72 4.56 -19.97
C VAL A 638 2.75 4.99 -18.93
N LYS A 639 3.91 4.31 -18.91
CA LYS A 639 5.06 4.71 -18.08
C LYS A 639 5.87 5.80 -18.79
N THR A 640 6.41 6.73 -18.01
CA THR A 640 7.17 7.89 -18.50
C THR A 640 8.24 8.31 -17.48
N TYR A 641 8.99 9.36 -17.79
CA TYR A 641 10.08 9.86 -16.94
C TYR A 641 9.63 10.84 -15.86
N ASN A 642 10.39 10.89 -14.76
CA ASN A 642 10.11 11.83 -13.67
C ASN A 642 10.05 13.28 -14.19
N GLY A 643 8.98 13.99 -13.83
CA GLY A 643 8.67 15.33 -14.29
C GLY A 643 7.85 15.42 -15.59
N ALA A 644 7.54 14.32 -16.26
CA ALA A 644 6.66 14.32 -17.44
C ALA A 644 5.17 14.37 -17.06
N ILE A 645 4.39 15.23 -17.73
CA ILE A 645 2.95 15.37 -17.50
C ILE A 645 2.22 14.98 -18.79
N GLY A 646 1.40 13.93 -18.77
CA GLY A 646 0.54 13.56 -19.91
C GLY A 646 1.29 13.26 -21.22
N VAL A 647 2.58 12.93 -21.14
CA VAL A 647 3.42 12.57 -22.28
C VAL A 647 4.13 11.24 -22.05
N ASP A 648 4.35 10.49 -23.13
CA ASP A 648 5.16 9.28 -23.09
C ASP A 648 6.66 9.57 -22.87
N ASN A 649 7.48 8.53 -22.78
CA ASN A 649 8.91 8.68 -22.53
C ASN A 649 9.66 9.47 -23.64
N ALA A 650 9.08 9.55 -24.85
CA ALA A 650 9.60 10.32 -25.98
C ALA A 650 9.05 11.77 -26.01
N GLY A 651 8.27 12.16 -25.00
CA GLY A 651 7.66 13.48 -24.88
C GLY A 651 6.46 13.70 -25.80
N GLN A 652 5.87 12.64 -26.36
CA GLN A 652 4.66 12.75 -27.18
C GLN A 652 3.41 12.76 -26.30
N PRO A 653 2.44 13.66 -26.56
CA PRO A 653 1.16 13.67 -25.84
C PRO A 653 0.40 12.35 -25.94
N VAL A 654 -0.13 11.90 -24.81
CA VAL A 654 -0.99 10.72 -24.67
C VAL A 654 -2.31 11.12 -24.02
N ALA A 655 -3.42 10.50 -24.42
CA ALA A 655 -4.74 10.90 -23.94
C ALA A 655 -4.95 10.59 -22.46
N THR A 656 -5.48 11.57 -21.73
CA THR A 656 -5.79 11.40 -20.30
C THR A 656 -7.22 10.85 -20.10
N ILE A 657 -7.49 10.23 -18.96
CA ILE A 657 -8.85 9.80 -18.57
C ILE A 657 -9.86 10.95 -18.57
N GLY A 658 -9.41 12.16 -18.22
CA GLY A 658 -10.24 13.37 -18.26
C GLY A 658 -10.69 13.70 -19.68
N GLU A 659 -9.76 13.69 -20.63
CA GLU A 659 -10.06 13.92 -22.05
C GLU A 659 -10.95 12.82 -22.64
N LEU A 660 -10.67 11.56 -22.30
CA LEU A 660 -11.44 10.41 -22.75
C LEU A 660 -12.89 10.48 -22.24
N ALA A 661 -13.10 10.78 -20.95
CA ALA A 661 -14.43 10.94 -20.37
C ALA A 661 -15.18 12.13 -21.00
N LYS A 662 -14.51 13.27 -21.18
CA LYS A 662 -15.10 14.44 -21.84
C LYS A 662 -15.47 14.16 -23.29
N ALA A 663 -14.66 13.42 -24.04
CA ALA A 663 -14.96 13.01 -25.41
C ALA A 663 -16.19 12.08 -25.50
N LYS A 664 -16.50 11.34 -24.43
CA LYS A 664 -17.76 10.57 -24.30
C LYS A 664 -18.95 11.42 -23.85
N GLY A 665 -18.75 12.72 -23.65
CA GLY A 665 -19.78 13.67 -23.26
C GLY A 665 -20.14 13.59 -21.78
N MET A 666 -19.29 12.98 -20.95
CA MET A 666 -19.39 13.02 -19.50
C MET A 666 -18.93 14.39 -19.00
N LYS A 667 -19.41 14.78 -17.81
CA LYS A 667 -18.80 15.90 -17.09
C LYS A 667 -17.49 15.47 -16.44
N ILE A 668 -16.53 16.39 -16.33
CA ILE A 668 -15.25 16.12 -15.67
C ILE A 668 -14.93 17.15 -14.59
N GLY A 669 -14.34 16.68 -13.50
CA GLY A 669 -13.90 17.52 -12.39
C GLY A 669 -12.49 17.20 -11.92
N ASN A 670 -11.76 18.23 -11.48
CA ASN A 670 -10.40 18.12 -10.97
C ASN A 670 -10.25 19.02 -9.72
N VAL A 671 -10.07 18.40 -8.55
CA VAL A 671 -10.04 19.07 -7.24
C VAL A 671 -8.73 18.73 -6.55
N SER A 672 -8.03 19.73 -6.00
CA SER A 672 -6.76 19.52 -5.31
C SER A 672 -6.55 20.57 -4.21
N THR A 673 -5.82 20.21 -3.15
CA THR A 673 -5.29 21.19 -2.17
C THR A 673 -3.97 21.84 -2.61
N ALA A 674 -3.34 21.41 -3.71
CA ALA A 674 -2.15 22.03 -4.28
C ALA A 674 -2.48 23.22 -5.20
N GLU A 675 -1.41 23.86 -5.68
CA GLU A 675 -1.43 24.61 -6.95
C GLU A 675 -2.03 23.71 -8.04
N ILE A 676 -3.09 24.13 -8.74
CA ILE A 676 -3.74 23.26 -9.75
C ILE A 676 -2.83 22.93 -10.94
N GLN A 677 -1.70 23.65 -11.08
CA GLN A 677 -0.64 23.36 -12.04
C GLN A 677 0.33 22.28 -11.57
N ASP A 678 0.27 21.87 -10.30
CA ASP A 678 1.11 20.80 -9.78
C ASP A 678 0.79 19.47 -10.44
N ALA A 679 1.71 18.52 -10.32
CA ALA A 679 1.76 17.36 -11.19
C ALA A 679 0.50 16.51 -11.19
N THR A 680 -0.07 16.19 -10.03
CA THR A 680 -1.25 15.33 -9.91
C THR A 680 -2.48 15.91 -10.63
N PRO A 681 -2.91 17.18 -10.39
CA PRO A 681 -4.01 17.78 -11.14
C PRO A 681 -3.62 18.08 -12.59
N ALA A 682 -2.36 18.41 -12.88
CA ALA A 682 -1.91 18.67 -14.24
C ALA A 682 -1.90 17.39 -15.10
N ALA A 683 -1.54 16.22 -14.56
CA ALA A 683 -1.51 14.95 -15.29
C ALA A 683 -2.91 14.48 -15.71
N PHE A 684 -3.96 14.95 -15.03
CA PHE A 684 -5.35 14.76 -15.45
C PHE A 684 -5.69 15.63 -16.68
N ALA A 685 -5.00 16.76 -16.87
CA ALA A 685 -5.53 17.87 -17.66
C ALA A 685 -4.59 18.54 -18.68
N ALA A 686 -3.32 18.19 -18.72
CA ALA A 686 -2.33 18.84 -19.56
C ALA A 686 -1.30 17.84 -20.09
N HIS A 687 -0.54 18.28 -21.10
CA HIS A 687 0.61 17.57 -21.63
C HIS A 687 1.82 18.51 -21.63
N ALA A 688 2.81 18.23 -20.77
CA ALA A 688 4.01 19.04 -20.62
C ALA A 688 5.27 18.19 -20.48
N LEU A 689 6.32 18.61 -21.19
CA LEU A 689 7.64 17.96 -21.16
C LEU A 689 8.37 18.11 -19.81
N ASN A 690 7.89 19.01 -18.95
CA ASN A 690 8.40 19.19 -17.61
C ASN A 690 7.32 19.78 -16.71
N ARG A 691 7.14 19.20 -15.52
CA ARG A 691 6.16 19.65 -14.53
C ARG A 691 6.36 21.11 -14.14
N SER A 692 7.56 21.68 -14.23
CA SER A 692 7.79 23.10 -13.92
C SER A 692 7.26 24.10 -14.96
N TYR A 693 6.58 23.68 -16.03
CA TYR A 693 6.07 24.58 -17.08
C TYR A 693 4.67 25.14 -16.76
N TYR A 694 4.55 25.80 -15.61
CA TYR A 694 3.26 26.25 -15.06
C TYR A 694 2.67 27.42 -15.83
N ALA A 695 3.50 28.40 -16.21
CA ALA A 695 3.05 29.69 -16.73
C ALA A 695 3.52 29.97 -18.16
N PRO A 696 2.79 30.76 -18.96
CA PRO A 696 3.20 31.15 -20.31
C PRO A 696 4.41 32.10 -20.34
N SER A 697 4.61 32.87 -19.27
CA SER A 697 5.64 33.90 -19.17
C SER A 697 5.98 34.21 -17.70
N GLY A 698 6.91 35.16 -17.49
CA GLY A 698 7.32 35.61 -16.17
C GLY A 698 8.53 34.86 -15.60
N ASP A 699 8.92 35.24 -14.38
CA ASP A 699 10.17 34.78 -13.76
C ASP A 699 10.03 33.41 -13.04
N ALA A 700 8.80 32.98 -12.73
CA ALA A 700 8.54 31.78 -11.95
C ALA A 700 7.91 30.68 -12.81
N LYS A 701 8.62 29.57 -12.97
CA LYS A 701 8.13 28.36 -13.67
C LYS A 701 7.55 28.62 -15.10
N PRO A 702 8.20 29.45 -15.96
CA PRO A 702 7.71 29.66 -17.32
C PRO A 702 7.94 28.40 -18.17
N ALA A 703 7.01 28.12 -19.08
CA ALA A 703 7.20 27.15 -20.15
C ALA A 703 8.37 27.55 -21.05
N LYS A 704 9.03 26.56 -21.69
CA LYS A 704 10.25 26.79 -22.48
C LYS A 704 10.29 25.93 -23.73
N GLY A 705 11.11 26.35 -24.69
CA GLY A 705 11.44 25.54 -25.87
C GLY A 705 10.20 25.16 -26.68
N ASP A 706 10.14 23.90 -27.10
CA ASP A 706 9.08 23.38 -27.96
C ASP A 706 7.70 23.31 -27.27
N GLN A 707 7.64 23.49 -25.94
CA GLN A 707 6.37 23.58 -25.20
C GLN A 707 5.60 24.87 -25.55
N LEU A 708 6.31 25.95 -25.86
CA LEU A 708 5.74 27.29 -26.02
C LEU A 708 4.82 27.39 -27.24
N ARG A 709 3.69 28.09 -27.11
CA ARG A 709 2.71 28.28 -28.20
C ARG A 709 3.28 29.05 -29.38
N GLU A 710 4.16 30.02 -29.14
CA GLU A 710 4.86 30.75 -30.21
C GLU A 710 5.80 29.88 -31.03
N ASN A 711 6.22 28.73 -30.48
CA ASN A 711 7.01 27.71 -31.16
C ASN A 711 6.15 26.58 -31.75
N GLY A 712 4.81 26.69 -31.65
CA GLY A 712 3.86 25.69 -32.14
C GLY A 712 3.56 24.56 -31.15
N GLY A 713 4.01 24.68 -29.89
CA GLY A 713 3.67 23.75 -28.81
C GLY A 713 2.28 23.99 -28.21
N LEU A 714 1.90 23.14 -27.26
CA LEU A 714 0.59 23.17 -26.59
C LEU A 714 0.44 24.34 -25.59
N GLY A 715 1.55 24.95 -25.18
CA GLY A 715 1.58 26.02 -24.17
C GLY A 715 1.83 25.51 -22.77
N SER A 716 1.79 26.43 -21.82
CA SER A 716 1.97 26.15 -20.40
C SER A 716 0.84 25.31 -19.81
N ILE A 717 1.06 24.74 -18.63
CA ILE A 717 0.03 23.97 -17.91
C ILE A 717 -1.20 24.84 -17.60
N SER A 718 -1.01 26.10 -17.17
CA SER A 718 -2.13 27.01 -16.89
C SER A 718 -2.97 27.30 -18.14
N GLU A 719 -2.33 27.42 -19.31
CA GLU A 719 -3.04 27.58 -20.58
C GLU A 719 -3.83 26.32 -20.96
N GLN A 720 -3.22 25.15 -20.84
CA GLN A 720 -3.86 23.88 -21.17
C GLN A 720 -5.02 23.54 -20.22
N LEU A 721 -4.94 23.89 -18.93
CA LEU A 721 -6.05 23.75 -17.98
C LEU A 721 -7.30 24.54 -18.42
N VAL A 722 -7.10 25.72 -19.02
CA VAL A 722 -8.20 26.54 -19.58
C VAL A 722 -8.67 25.96 -20.93
N ASP A 723 -7.78 25.36 -21.72
CA ASP A 723 -8.18 24.72 -22.98
C ASP A 723 -8.97 23.43 -22.76
N LEU A 724 -8.58 22.59 -21.78
CA LEU A 724 -9.31 21.37 -21.44
C LEU A 724 -10.74 21.69 -21.06
N ARG A 725 -10.97 22.80 -20.36
CA ARG A 725 -12.31 23.28 -20.04
C ARG A 725 -13.14 22.24 -19.31
N ALA A 726 -12.55 21.69 -18.24
CA ALA A 726 -13.26 20.84 -17.28
C ALA A 726 -14.43 21.62 -16.67
N ASP A 727 -15.53 20.93 -16.35
CA ASP A 727 -16.73 21.56 -15.81
C ASP A 727 -16.43 22.20 -14.45
N VAL A 728 -15.62 21.53 -13.63
CA VAL A 728 -15.22 21.98 -12.29
C VAL A 728 -13.71 21.79 -12.09
N THR A 729 -12.99 22.88 -11.84
CA THR A 729 -11.57 22.85 -11.45
C THR A 729 -11.39 23.65 -10.17
N LEU A 730 -10.92 23.04 -9.08
CA LEU A 730 -10.85 23.65 -7.75
C LEU A 730 -9.47 23.41 -7.11
N GLY A 731 -8.77 24.47 -6.71
CA GLY A 731 -7.52 24.35 -5.95
C GLY A 731 -6.84 25.69 -5.70
N GLY A 732 -5.53 25.68 -5.49
CA GLY A 732 -4.68 26.87 -5.35
C GLY A 732 -4.04 27.32 -6.67
N GLY A 733 -2.92 28.05 -6.56
CA GLY A 733 -2.05 28.39 -7.70
C GLY A 733 -2.43 29.64 -8.48
N ARG A 734 -3.15 30.59 -7.86
CA ARG A 734 -3.63 31.82 -8.54
C ARG A 734 -2.52 32.62 -9.21
N LYS A 735 -1.34 32.72 -8.60
CA LYS A 735 -0.22 33.54 -9.11
C LYS A 735 0.22 33.17 -10.53
N TYR A 736 0.05 31.92 -10.97
CA TYR A 736 0.42 31.49 -12.32
C TYR A 736 -0.64 31.82 -13.36
N PHE A 737 -1.89 32.01 -12.94
CA PHE A 737 -2.95 32.52 -13.82
C PHE A 737 -2.81 34.03 -14.09
N ASP A 738 -2.06 34.76 -13.26
CA ASP A 738 -1.76 36.18 -13.46
C ASP A 738 -0.67 36.42 -14.53
N ALA A 739 0.02 35.36 -14.98
CA ALA A 739 1.02 35.45 -16.03
C ALA A 739 0.42 35.86 -17.38
N GLU A 740 1.15 36.69 -18.12
CA GLU A 740 0.71 37.24 -19.39
C GLU A 740 0.81 36.20 -20.51
N VAL A 741 -0.25 36.08 -21.31
CA VAL A 741 -0.28 35.23 -22.50
C VAL A 741 0.53 35.90 -23.61
N VAL A 742 1.57 35.21 -24.08
CA VAL A 742 2.50 35.72 -25.10
C VAL A 742 1.91 35.63 -26.50
N LYS A 743 1.20 34.53 -26.80
CA LYS A 743 0.65 34.24 -28.12
C LYS A 743 -0.87 34.12 -28.07
N GLY A 744 -1.57 35.07 -28.70
CA GLY A 744 -3.01 35.03 -28.90
C GLY A 744 -3.41 34.26 -30.16
N GLY A 745 -4.67 33.84 -30.22
CA GLY A 745 -5.25 33.03 -31.29
C GLY A 745 -6.40 32.18 -30.77
N LYS A 746 -6.92 31.28 -31.61
CA LYS A 746 -7.96 30.34 -31.21
C LYS A 746 -7.39 28.95 -31.00
N TRP A 747 -7.71 28.36 -29.86
CA TRP A 747 -7.34 26.99 -29.50
C TRP A 747 -8.60 26.20 -29.13
N ASP A 748 -9.01 25.28 -29.98
CA ASP A 748 -10.32 24.61 -29.92
C ASP A 748 -11.48 25.63 -29.70
N GLN A 749 -12.08 25.65 -28.51
CA GLN A 749 -13.19 26.55 -28.15
C GLN A 749 -12.73 27.83 -27.43
N THR A 750 -11.45 27.91 -27.06
CA THR A 750 -10.89 29.00 -26.25
C THR A 750 -10.26 30.06 -27.15
N ASN A 751 -10.67 31.31 -26.98
CA ASN A 751 -10.07 32.46 -27.65
C ASN A 751 -9.05 33.12 -26.72
N TRP A 752 -7.81 33.20 -27.17
CA TRP A 752 -6.68 33.76 -26.43
C TRP A 752 -6.30 35.14 -26.98
N THR A 753 -6.20 36.12 -26.09
CA THR A 753 -5.72 37.47 -26.38
C THR A 753 -4.34 37.65 -25.78
N ALA A 754 -3.34 37.91 -26.64
CA ALA A 754 -1.99 38.25 -26.18
C ALA A 754 -2.00 39.54 -25.34
N GLY A 755 -1.15 39.61 -24.32
CA GLY A 755 -1.08 40.78 -23.43
C GLY A 755 -2.09 40.77 -22.28
N LYS A 756 -3.03 39.82 -22.26
CA LYS A 756 -3.90 39.56 -21.10
C LYS A 756 -3.36 38.41 -20.27
N SER A 757 -3.71 38.38 -18.98
CA SER A 757 -3.35 37.24 -18.14
C SER A 757 -4.13 35.98 -18.53
N VAL A 758 -3.65 34.81 -18.12
CA VAL A 758 -4.40 33.55 -18.27
C VAL A 758 -5.78 33.66 -17.60
N LEU A 759 -5.85 34.30 -16.42
CA LEU A 759 -7.10 34.50 -15.68
C LEU A 759 -8.10 35.39 -16.43
N GLU A 760 -7.62 36.48 -17.03
CA GLU A 760 -8.46 37.37 -17.85
C GLU A 760 -8.98 36.64 -19.07
N ASN A 761 -8.14 35.85 -19.74
CA ASN A 761 -8.56 35.00 -20.84
C ASN A 761 -9.60 33.96 -20.40
N ALA A 762 -9.44 33.31 -19.24
CA ALA A 762 -10.44 32.38 -18.71
C ALA A 762 -11.80 33.08 -18.51
N LYS A 763 -11.81 34.27 -17.90
CA LYS A 763 -13.04 35.08 -17.72
C LYS A 763 -13.68 35.46 -19.05
N ASP A 764 -12.89 35.91 -20.02
CA ASP A 764 -13.36 36.22 -21.37
C ASP A 764 -13.96 35.00 -22.09
N ASN A 765 -13.52 33.80 -21.71
CA ASN A 765 -14.07 32.52 -22.17
C ASN A 765 -15.13 31.95 -21.22
N ASN A 766 -15.85 32.81 -20.49
CA ASN A 766 -17.05 32.49 -19.68
C ASN A 766 -16.81 31.55 -18.48
N TYR A 767 -15.59 31.52 -17.95
CA TYR A 767 -15.34 30.83 -16.67
C TYR A 767 -15.95 31.58 -15.49
N GLN A 768 -16.56 30.82 -14.58
CA GLN A 768 -16.96 31.27 -13.26
C GLN A 768 -15.76 31.15 -12.31
N VAL A 769 -15.07 32.26 -12.07
CA VAL A 769 -13.90 32.28 -11.19
C VAL A 769 -14.35 32.56 -9.75
N VAL A 770 -13.97 31.69 -8.82
CA VAL A 770 -14.21 31.83 -7.37
C VAL A 770 -12.91 31.71 -6.60
N THR A 771 -12.82 32.38 -5.45
CA THR A 771 -11.58 32.51 -4.67
C THR A 771 -11.74 32.27 -3.17
N THR A 772 -12.98 32.09 -2.70
CA THR A 772 -13.29 31.79 -1.29
C THR A 772 -14.33 30.68 -1.17
N ALA A 773 -14.43 30.05 0.00
CA ALA A 773 -15.45 29.07 0.32
C ALA A 773 -16.88 29.60 0.08
N ALA A 774 -17.17 30.83 0.52
CA ALA A 774 -18.49 31.45 0.35
C ALA A 774 -18.85 31.71 -1.13
N GLU A 775 -17.87 32.08 -1.95
CA GLU A 775 -18.08 32.24 -3.41
C GLU A 775 -18.35 30.89 -4.08
N LEU A 776 -17.61 29.84 -3.69
CA LEU A 776 -17.81 28.48 -4.19
C LEU A 776 -19.22 27.96 -3.85
N ASP A 777 -19.66 28.16 -2.61
CA ASP A 777 -21.00 27.75 -2.15
C ASP A 777 -22.12 28.39 -3.01
N GLY A 778 -21.91 29.63 -3.46
CA GLY A 778 -22.83 30.38 -4.30
C GLY A 778 -22.99 29.87 -5.74
N ILE A 779 -22.11 28.97 -6.20
CA ILE A 779 -22.20 28.38 -7.53
C ILE A 779 -23.33 27.35 -7.59
N THR A 780 -24.18 27.44 -8.61
CA THR A 780 -25.38 26.58 -8.75
C THR A 780 -25.38 25.73 -10.02
N GLU A 781 -24.51 26.02 -10.97
CA GLU A 781 -24.37 25.26 -12.21
C GLU A 781 -22.91 25.25 -12.67
N ALA A 782 -22.51 24.14 -13.28
CA ALA A 782 -21.24 23.99 -13.97
C ALA A 782 -21.48 23.22 -15.26
N SER A 783 -20.85 23.65 -16.35
CA SER A 783 -20.89 22.97 -17.65
C SER A 783 -19.68 23.37 -18.48
N ALA A 784 -19.40 22.64 -19.55
CA ALA A 784 -18.42 23.07 -20.55
C ALA A 784 -18.66 24.50 -21.08
N ASP A 785 -19.90 24.99 -21.20
CA ASP A 785 -20.16 26.36 -21.65
C ASP A 785 -19.87 27.42 -20.57
N LYS A 786 -20.02 27.03 -19.30
CA LYS A 786 -19.90 27.90 -18.13
C LYS A 786 -19.12 27.19 -17.00
N PRO A 787 -17.83 26.86 -17.24
CA PRO A 787 -17.02 26.06 -16.32
C PRO A 787 -16.68 26.85 -15.06
N VAL A 788 -16.36 26.14 -13.97
CA VAL A 788 -15.97 26.72 -12.68
C VAL A 788 -14.47 26.59 -12.50
N LEU A 789 -13.81 27.69 -12.13
CA LEU A 789 -12.39 27.75 -11.78
C LEU A 789 -12.23 28.35 -10.38
N GLY A 790 -12.01 27.50 -9.38
CA GLY A 790 -11.72 27.87 -8.02
C GLY A 790 -10.21 28.01 -7.79
N LEU A 791 -9.78 29.20 -7.36
CA LEU A 791 -8.38 29.56 -7.07
C LEU A 791 -8.28 30.16 -5.66
N PHE A 792 -8.17 29.30 -4.66
CA PHE A 792 -8.34 29.66 -3.23
C PHE A 792 -7.07 30.18 -2.54
N SER A 793 -5.91 30.09 -3.18
CA SER A 793 -4.65 30.63 -2.67
C SER A 793 -3.67 30.99 -3.80
N GLU A 794 -2.65 31.79 -3.47
CA GLU A 794 -1.60 32.16 -4.44
C GLU A 794 -0.74 30.95 -4.85
N GLY A 795 -0.48 30.04 -3.91
CA GLY A 795 0.28 28.82 -4.10
C GLY A 795 -0.53 27.59 -3.72
N ASN A 796 0.04 26.67 -2.94
CA ASN A 796 -0.73 25.58 -2.33
C ASN A 796 -1.75 26.17 -1.34
N MET A 797 -2.84 25.45 -1.07
CA MET A 797 -3.76 25.81 -0.01
C MET A 797 -3.09 25.60 1.36
N PRO A 798 -3.42 26.39 2.39
CA PRO A 798 -2.88 26.17 3.74
C PRO A 798 -3.33 24.79 4.27
N ARG A 799 -2.46 24.13 5.06
CA ARG A 799 -2.78 22.87 5.75
C ARG A 799 -3.71 23.09 6.93
N VAL A 800 -4.46 22.07 7.35
CA VAL A 800 -5.36 22.17 8.51
C VAL A 800 -4.63 22.22 9.86
N LEU A 801 -3.49 21.52 9.98
CA LEU A 801 -2.66 21.47 11.18
C LEU A 801 -1.36 22.23 10.98
N ASN A 802 -0.88 22.86 12.05
CA ASN A 802 0.35 23.62 12.06
C ASN A 802 1.57 22.70 11.96
N GLN A 803 2.66 23.23 11.38
CA GLN A 803 3.88 22.48 11.17
C GLN A 803 4.58 22.12 12.49
N THR A 804 4.97 20.85 12.61
CA THR A 804 5.95 20.36 13.59
C THR A 804 7.38 20.50 13.07
N VAL A 805 8.33 20.62 14.00
CA VAL A 805 9.76 20.65 13.68
C VAL A 805 10.43 19.46 14.38
N PRO A 806 10.96 18.47 13.64
CA PRO A 806 11.54 17.27 14.21
C PRO A 806 12.98 17.52 14.70
N THR A 807 13.46 16.66 15.59
CA THR A 807 14.78 16.77 16.24
C THR A 807 15.66 15.53 16.06
N THR A 808 16.97 15.66 16.28
CA THR A 808 17.97 14.59 16.04
C THR A 808 18.24 13.67 17.22
N ASP A 809 17.79 14.00 18.43
CA ASP A 809 18.23 13.34 19.67
C ASP A 809 17.28 12.22 20.13
N GLY A 810 16.41 11.72 19.24
CA GLY A 810 15.30 10.81 19.58
C GLY A 810 14.29 11.51 20.48
N GLU A 811 13.53 12.46 19.92
CA GLU A 811 12.85 13.54 20.64
C GLU A 811 12.14 13.08 21.91
N LYS A 812 12.60 13.58 23.07
CA LYS A 812 11.98 13.27 24.37
C LYS A 812 10.75 14.11 24.65
N ALA A 813 10.66 15.29 24.04
CA ALA A 813 9.53 16.19 24.21
C ALA A 813 8.37 15.71 23.32
N THR A 814 7.20 15.57 23.93
CA THR A 814 6.00 15.13 23.23
C THR A 814 5.27 16.35 22.70
N ALA A 815 5.11 16.43 21.38
CA ALA A 815 4.31 17.44 20.72
C ALA A 815 2.83 17.04 20.65
N THR A 816 1.97 18.04 20.51
CA THR A 816 0.55 17.88 20.17
C THR A 816 0.28 18.78 18.99
N CYS A 817 -0.37 18.28 17.95
CA CYS A 817 -0.71 19.07 16.79
C CYS A 817 -1.74 20.15 17.14
N GLU A 818 -1.53 21.34 16.60
CA GLU A 818 -2.40 22.49 16.78
C GLU A 818 -3.03 22.89 15.44
N ALA A 819 -4.22 23.49 15.47
CA ALA A 819 -4.85 24.01 14.26
C ALA A 819 -3.99 25.10 13.63
N ASN A 820 -3.86 25.08 12.31
CA ASN A 820 -3.12 26.11 11.58
C ASN A 820 -3.92 27.42 11.52
N PRO A 821 -3.42 28.54 12.07
CA PRO A 821 -4.13 29.82 12.02
C PRO A 821 -4.29 30.40 10.60
N GLU A 822 -3.50 29.93 9.62
CA GLU A 822 -3.66 30.33 8.21
C GLU A 822 -4.82 29.58 7.52
N PHE A 823 -5.30 28.48 8.10
CA PHE A 823 -6.50 27.79 7.63
C PHE A 823 -7.74 28.49 8.19
N THR A 824 -8.27 29.45 7.43
CA THR A 824 -9.42 30.27 7.85
C THR A 824 -10.74 29.79 7.25
N GLU A 825 -11.87 30.36 7.67
CA GLU A 825 -13.19 30.10 7.09
C GLU A 825 -13.30 30.46 5.60
N GLU A 826 -12.38 31.30 5.07
CA GLU A 826 -12.33 31.63 3.65
C GLU A 826 -11.75 30.48 2.80
N THR A 827 -10.98 29.58 3.41
CA THR A 827 -10.36 28.42 2.75
C THR A 827 -11.32 27.22 2.82
N PRO A 828 -11.81 26.70 1.68
CA PRO A 828 -12.67 25.52 1.70
C PRO A 828 -11.85 24.27 2.06
N ARG A 829 -12.38 23.43 2.95
CA ARG A 829 -11.85 22.07 3.20
C ARG A 829 -11.97 21.20 1.96
N LEU A 830 -11.08 20.21 1.81
CA LEU A 830 -11.12 19.27 0.68
C LEU A 830 -12.47 18.56 0.55
N ALA A 831 -13.08 18.13 1.66
CA ALA A 831 -14.40 17.52 1.67
C ALA A 831 -15.52 18.46 1.19
N ALA A 832 -15.42 19.76 1.49
CA ALA A 832 -16.38 20.77 1.01
C ALA A 832 -16.24 20.99 -0.50
N MET A 833 -15.00 21.11 -1.01
CA MET A 833 -14.74 21.18 -2.46
C MET A 833 -15.25 19.92 -3.18
N THR A 834 -15.01 18.75 -2.60
CA THR A 834 -15.47 17.46 -3.12
C THR A 834 -16.99 17.39 -3.18
N THR A 835 -17.68 17.74 -2.08
CA THR A 835 -19.15 17.79 -2.03
C THR A 835 -19.70 18.71 -3.10
N LYS A 836 -19.13 19.92 -3.24
CA LYS A 836 -19.58 20.87 -4.23
C LYS A 836 -19.35 20.39 -5.67
N ALA A 837 -18.22 19.74 -5.93
CA ALA A 837 -17.94 19.15 -7.23
C ALA A 837 -18.97 18.05 -7.57
N LEU A 838 -19.28 17.16 -6.63
CA LEU A 838 -20.29 16.11 -6.82
C LEU A 838 -21.66 16.69 -7.17
N GLU A 839 -22.11 17.74 -6.46
CA GLU A 839 -23.36 18.45 -6.75
C GLU A 839 -23.40 19.01 -8.18
N LEU A 840 -22.32 19.69 -8.59
CA LEU A 840 -22.26 20.39 -9.88
C LEU A 840 -22.04 19.44 -11.08
N LEU A 841 -21.38 18.31 -10.84
CA LEU A 841 -21.08 17.30 -11.85
C LEU A 841 -22.22 16.30 -12.06
N GLN A 842 -23.13 16.13 -11.10
CA GLN A 842 -24.25 15.20 -11.24
C GLN A 842 -25.09 15.51 -12.49
N ASN A 843 -25.28 14.50 -13.33
CA ASN A 843 -26.03 14.60 -14.59
C ASN A 843 -26.44 13.21 -15.12
N ASP A 844 -27.17 13.17 -16.24
CA ASP A 844 -27.68 11.91 -16.82
C ASP A 844 -26.60 11.04 -17.48
N LYS A 845 -25.55 11.64 -18.03
CA LYS A 845 -24.45 10.93 -18.72
C LYS A 845 -23.32 10.48 -17.76
N GLY A 846 -23.38 10.91 -16.51
CA GLY A 846 -22.37 10.61 -15.49
C GLY A 846 -21.16 11.54 -15.53
N PHE A 847 -20.22 11.32 -14.61
CA PHE A 847 -19.01 12.14 -14.48
C PHE A 847 -17.77 11.36 -14.06
N LEU A 848 -16.61 11.95 -14.33
CA LEU A 848 -15.31 11.55 -13.77
C LEU A 848 -14.77 12.69 -12.90
N LEU A 849 -14.40 12.39 -11.65
CA LEU A 849 -13.85 13.36 -10.71
C LEU A 849 -12.54 12.86 -10.13
N GLN A 850 -11.46 13.63 -10.28
CA GLN A 850 -10.22 13.45 -9.52
C GLN A 850 -10.22 14.41 -8.32
N VAL A 851 -9.88 13.90 -7.14
CA VAL A 851 -9.74 14.66 -5.89
C VAL A 851 -8.38 14.36 -5.29
N GLU A 852 -7.63 15.37 -4.90
CA GLU A 852 -6.30 15.20 -4.31
C GLU A 852 -6.18 15.91 -2.96
N SER A 853 -5.71 15.18 -1.95
CA SER A 853 -5.04 15.76 -0.78
C SER A 853 -3.54 15.78 -1.07
N ALA A 854 -3.03 16.95 -1.41
CA ALA A 854 -1.69 17.09 -2.01
C ALA A 854 -0.59 17.40 -1.00
N SER A 855 -0.96 17.83 0.21
CA SER A 855 -0.02 18.24 1.23
C SER A 855 0.45 17.17 2.23
N PRO A 856 -0.02 15.90 2.22
CA PRO A 856 0.68 14.84 2.96
C PRO A 856 2.15 14.72 2.49
N ASP A 857 2.38 14.51 1.18
CA ASP A 857 3.70 14.56 0.53
C ASP A 857 4.50 15.80 0.92
N LYS A 858 3.92 16.99 0.71
CA LYS A 858 4.63 18.25 0.94
C LYS A 858 5.01 18.45 2.42
N ALA A 859 4.26 17.85 3.34
CA ALA A 859 4.57 17.86 4.77
C ALA A 859 5.69 16.86 5.06
N ASP A 860 5.68 15.71 4.39
CA ASP A 860 6.70 14.69 4.54
C ASP A 860 8.08 15.16 4.01
N HIS A 861 8.13 15.82 2.85
CA HIS A 861 9.30 16.59 2.37
C HIS A 861 9.87 17.53 3.44
N GLN A 862 8.99 18.07 4.29
CA GLN A 862 9.32 19.02 5.34
C GLN A 862 9.61 18.38 6.70
N ALA A 863 9.56 17.05 6.77
CA ALA A 863 9.62 16.26 7.99
C ALA A 863 8.58 16.73 9.04
N ASP A 864 7.39 17.10 8.57
CA ASP A 864 6.29 17.66 9.36
C ASP A 864 5.20 16.62 9.63
N ALA A 865 5.31 15.93 10.77
CA ALA A 865 4.36 14.90 11.17
C ALA A 865 2.92 15.43 11.34
N CYS A 866 2.74 16.61 11.95
CA CYS A 866 1.40 17.17 12.15
C CYS A 866 0.74 17.62 10.85
N GLY A 867 1.48 18.28 9.96
CA GLY A 867 0.99 18.61 8.63
C GLY A 867 0.58 17.36 7.85
N LEU A 868 1.42 16.32 7.86
CA LEU A 868 1.13 15.03 7.24
C LEU A 868 -0.19 14.44 7.75
N ILE A 869 -0.31 14.31 9.08
CA ILE A 869 -1.48 13.70 9.74
C ILE A 869 -2.77 14.46 9.43
N GLY A 870 -2.74 15.79 9.48
CA GLY A 870 -3.92 16.63 9.21
C GLY A 870 -4.41 16.49 7.76
N GLU A 871 -3.50 16.39 6.81
CA GLU A 871 -3.83 16.29 5.39
C GLU A 871 -4.30 14.88 4.98
N VAL A 872 -3.81 13.82 5.63
CA VAL A 872 -4.42 12.48 5.53
C VAL A 872 -5.84 12.48 6.14
N GLY A 873 -6.06 13.24 7.22
CA GLY A 873 -7.39 13.49 7.77
C GLY A 873 -8.33 14.15 6.76
N GLN A 874 -7.87 15.19 6.04
CA GLN A 874 -8.67 15.80 4.96
C GLN A 874 -9.00 14.84 3.82
N LEU A 875 -8.07 13.93 3.48
CA LEU A 875 -8.32 12.87 2.49
C LEU A 875 -9.44 11.95 2.95
N ASP A 876 -9.40 11.50 4.21
CA ASP A 876 -10.46 10.66 4.79
C ASP A 876 -11.83 11.37 4.77
N GLU A 877 -11.89 12.65 5.18
CA GLU A 877 -13.12 13.45 5.11
C GLU A 877 -13.67 13.55 3.68
N ALA A 878 -12.79 13.65 2.67
CA ALA A 878 -13.20 13.67 1.26
C ALA A 878 -13.75 12.31 0.79
N VAL A 879 -13.14 11.19 1.21
CA VAL A 879 -13.69 9.85 0.94
C VAL A 879 -15.07 9.70 1.58
N GLN A 880 -15.25 10.14 2.83
CA GLN A 880 -16.54 10.13 3.52
C GLN A 880 -17.60 10.97 2.77
N ALA A 881 -17.23 12.13 2.24
CA ALA A 881 -18.14 12.98 1.46
C ALA A 881 -18.66 12.25 0.21
N VAL A 882 -17.79 11.51 -0.48
CA VAL A 882 -18.17 10.69 -1.65
C VAL A 882 -19.07 9.54 -1.23
N GLN A 883 -18.69 8.78 -0.19
CA GLN A 883 -19.51 7.67 0.32
C GLN A 883 -20.92 8.14 0.70
N LYS A 884 -21.02 9.26 1.42
CA LYS A 884 -22.29 9.88 1.80
C LYS A 884 -23.11 10.26 0.57
N TRP A 885 -22.50 10.90 -0.43
CA TRP A 885 -23.20 11.28 -1.66
C TRP A 885 -23.72 10.06 -2.43
N VAL A 886 -22.92 8.98 -2.54
CA VAL A 886 -23.36 7.71 -3.14
C VAL A 886 -24.51 7.10 -2.35
N ASP A 887 -24.46 7.16 -1.02
CA ASP A 887 -25.52 6.65 -0.17
C ASP A 887 -26.82 7.45 -0.25
N GLU A 888 -26.75 8.76 -0.42
CA GLU A 888 -27.91 9.63 -0.53
C GLU A 888 -28.55 9.56 -1.93
N THR A 889 -27.73 9.54 -2.98
CA THR A 889 -28.20 9.57 -4.37
C THR A 889 -28.48 8.19 -4.96
N LYS A 890 -27.83 7.14 -4.41
CA LYS A 890 -27.82 5.77 -4.95
C LYS A 890 -27.31 5.67 -6.39
N GLU A 891 -26.53 6.65 -6.84
CA GLU A 891 -25.90 6.66 -8.15
C GLU A 891 -24.79 5.61 -8.23
N GLU A 892 -24.80 4.79 -9.28
CA GLU A 892 -23.79 3.75 -9.53
C GLU A 892 -22.41 4.38 -9.71
N THR A 893 -21.60 4.35 -8.66
CA THR A 893 -20.34 5.09 -8.59
C THR A 893 -19.21 4.20 -8.13
N LEU A 894 -18.13 4.17 -8.89
CA LEU A 894 -16.86 3.55 -8.48
C LEU A 894 -16.06 4.60 -7.70
N ILE A 895 -15.77 4.30 -6.44
CA ILE A 895 -14.89 5.08 -5.57
C ILE A 895 -13.55 4.37 -5.53
N VAL A 896 -12.46 5.07 -5.83
CA VAL A 896 -11.09 4.56 -5.69
C VAL A 896 -10.29 5.54 -4.85
N ALA A 897 -9.57 5.05 -3.85
CA ALA A 897 -8.62 5.83 -3.06
C ALA A 897 -7.23 5.17 -3.11
N THR A 898 -6.19 5.96 -3.38
CA THR A 898 -4.79 5.49 -3.46
C THR A 898 -3.83 6.66 -3.27
N ALA A 899 -2.52 6.37 -3.27
CA ALA A 899 -1.45 7.34 -3.43
C ALA A 899 -0.73 7.16 -4.77
N ASP A 900 0.15 8.10 -5.07
CA ASP A 900 0.96 8.19 -6.28
C ASP A 900 2.37 7.58 -6.10
N HIS A 901 2.99 7.78 -4.93
CA HIS A 901 4.21 7.11 -4.44
C HIS A 901 4.21 6.99 -2.91
N ALA A 902 5.17 6.21 -2.37
CA ALA A 902 5.41 6.14 -0.94
C ALA A 902 6.37 7.28 -0.52
N HIS A 903 6.50 7.51 0.77
CA HIS A 903 7.33 8.59 1.30
C HIS A 903 8.11 8.13 2.54
N THR A 904 8.63 9.04 3.37
CA THR A 904 9.76 8.76 4.27
C THR A 904 9.34 8.53 5.72
N ALA A 905 8.11 8.86 6.08
CA ALA A 905 7.69 8.81 7.47
C ALA A 905 7.70 7.37 7.95
N GLN A 906 8.46 7.06 9.00
CA GLN A 906 8.50 5.74 9.63
C GLN A 906 8.06 5.83 11.10
N ILE A 907 7.09 5.01 11.51
CA ILE A 907 6.74 4.91 12.93
C ILE A 907 7.81 4.08 13.64
N THR A 908 8.56 4.66 14.58
CA THR A 908 9.69 4.00 15.26
C THR A 908 9.44 3.85 16.77
N TYR A 909 10.30 3.08 17.45
CA TYR A 909 10.27 3.00 18.91
C TYR A 909 10.45 4.39 19.55
N ASN A 910 9.69 4.64 20.61
CA ASN A 910 9.79 5.88 21.38
C ASN A 910 11.18 6.01 22.02
N ASP A 911 11.68 7.24 22.07
CA ASP A 911 12.96 7.62 22.69
C ASP A 911 14.21 6.87 22.12
N ALA A 912 14.06 6.18 20.98
CA ALA A 912 15.16 5.57 20.27
C ALA A 912 15.83 6.58 19.34
N ALA A 913 17.17 6.57 19.31
CA ALA A 913 17.91 7.32 18.30
C ALA A 913 17.73 6.65 16.93
N THR A 914 17.62 7.47 15.88
CA THR A 914 17.57 7.05 14.47
C THR A 914 18.68 7.73 13.69
N ALA A 915 18.85 7.39 12.41
CA ALA A 915 19.79 8.11 11.55
C ALA A 915 19.29 9.52 11.18
N GLY A 916 17.96 9.68 11.16
CA GLY A 916 17.28 10.89 10.72
C GLY A 916 16.83 11.79 11.86
N ARG A 917 15.69 12.44 11.65
CA ARG A 917 15.02 13.29 12.63
C ARG A 917 13.69 12.68 13.04
N THR A 918 13.29 12.95 14.27
CA THR A 918 12.09 12.36 14.88
C THR A 918 11.17 13.41 15.47
N THR A 919 9.87 13.13 15.47
CA THR A 919 8.85 13.85 16.23
C THR A 919 8.05 12.87 17.06
N LYS A 920 7.91 13.14 18.36
CA LYS A 920 7.09 12.33 19.27
C LYS A 920 5.74 13.00 19.52
N LEU A 921 4.65 12.25 19.39
CA LEU A 921 3.28 12.74 19.41
C LEU A 921 2.43 12.02 20.46
N THR A 922 1.50 12.73 21.09
CA THR A 922 0.41 12.10 21.87
C THR A 922 -0.77 11.77 20.95
N THR A 923 -1.18 10.50 20.94
CA THR A 923 -2.25 9.97 20.08
C THR A 923 -3.62 9.99 20.74
N ALA A 924 -4.68 9.72 19.96
CA ALA A 924 -6.06 9.68 20.43
C ALA A 924 -6.35 8.64 21.54
N ASP A 925 -5.55 7.58 21.65
CA ASP A 925 -5.63 6.58 22.74
C ASP A 925 -4.72 6.92 23.94
N GLY A 926 -4.14 8.13 23.97
CA GLY A 926 -3.34 8.64 25.09
C GLY A 926 -1.94 8.05 25.22
N SER A 927 -1.47 7.31 24.21
CA SER A 927 -0.12 6.76 24.13
C SER A 927 0.82 7.70 23.34
N GLU A 928 2.13 7.44 23.40
CA GLU A 928 3.12 8.20 22.64
C GLU A 928 3.52 7.43 21.38
N MET A 929 3.59 8.12 20.25
CA MET A 929 4.08 7.59 18.97
C MET A 929 5.21 8.47 18.44
N THR A 930 6.33 7.87 18.03
CA THR A 930 7.42 8.58 17.36
C THR A 930 7.40 8.33 15.86
N VAL A 931 7.49 9.41 15.07
CA VAL A 931 7.63 9.40 13.61
C VAL A 931 9.05 9.84 13.25
N ASN A 932 9.74 9.07 12.40
CA ASN A 932 11.10 9.27 11.92
C ASN A 932 11.11 9.68 10.44
N PHE A 933 12.04 10.56 10.07
CA PHE A 933 12.29 11.03 8.70
C PHE A 933 13.79 10.94 8.43
N ALA A 934 14.21 10.05 7.52
CA ALA A 934 15.62 9.66 7.40
C ALA A 934 16.12 9.55 5.95
N THR A 935 15.44 10.18 5.00
CA THR A 935 15.83 10.11 3.58
C THR A 935 16.63 11.34 3.13
N SER A 936 16.62 12.44 3.90
CA SER A 936 17.32 13.67 3.51
C SER A 936 18.84 13.55 3.46
N LYS A 937 19.46 14.42 2.66
CA LYS A 937 20.91 14.57 2.49
C LYS A 937 21.69 14.70 3.79
N THR A 938 21.26 15.62 4.66
CA THR A 938 21.86 15.81 6.00
C THR A 938 20.75 16.02 7.04
N ASN A 939 21.15 15.98 8.31
CA ASN A 939 20.33 16.41 9.43
C ASN A 939 20.44 17.92 9.70
N ASP A 940 20.90 18.77 8.77
CA ASP A 940 20.83 20.23 8.91
C ASP A 940 19.44 20.74 8.50
N ASP A 941 18.92 21.79 9.16
CA ASP A 941 17.55 22.31 8.90
C ASP A 941 17.30 22.66 7.42
N LYS A 942 18.33 23.17 6.73
CA LYS A 942 18.26 23.56 5.31
C LYS A 942 17.98 22.37 4.38
N ASP A 943 18.37 21.16 4.77
CA ASP A 943 18.26 19.95 3.97
C ASP A 943 17.11 19.09 4.52
N ALA A 944 17.03 18.91 5.84
CA ALA A 944 16.07 18.01 6.47
C ALA A 944 14.62 18.51 6.49
N LEU A 945 14.39 19.83 6.48
CA LEU A 945 13.04 20.41 6.58
C LEU A 945 12.41 20.73 5.21
N ARG A 946 13.02 20.34 4.09
CA ARG A 946 12.50 20.50 2.71
C ARG A 946 13.09 19.51 1.69
N GLY A 947 13.74 18.45 2.15
CA GLY A 947 14.53 17.57 1.30
C GLY A 947 14.54 16.14 1.81
N GLN A 948 13.49 15.74 2.54
CA GLN A 948 13.18 14.33 2.65
C GLN A 948 12.68 13.85 1.29
N GLU A 949 13.03 12.64 0.89
CA GLU A 949 12.76 12.13 -0.46
C GLU A 949 11.63 11.10 -0.45
N HIS A 950 11.04 10.88 -1.63
CA HIS A 950 10.07 9.82 -1.85
C HIS A 950 10.72 8.45 -1.67
N THR A 951 9.88 7.41 -1.51
CA THR A 951 10.35 6.02 -1.50
C THR A 951 9.60 5.15 -2.50
N GLY A 952 10.22 4.03 -2.89
CA GLY A 952 9.78 3.16 -3.98
C GLY A 952 8.83 2.01 -3.58
N ALA A 953 8.23 2.05 -2.38
CA ALA A 953 7.34 0.98 -1.93
C ALA A 953 6.06 0.88 -2.78
N GLN A 954 5.51 -0.34 -2.94
CA GLN A 954 4.17 -0.53 -3.48
C GLN A 954 3.11 0.11 -2.56
N LEU A 955 2.02 0.61 -3.16
CA LEU A 955 1.01 1.42 -2.48
C LEU A 955 -0.33 0.72 -2.37
N ARG A 956 -1.01 0.92 -1.23
CA ARG A 956 -2.41 0.53 -1.07
C ARG A 956 -3.31 1.25 -2.08
N VAL A 957 -4.11 0.47 -2.80
CA VAL A 957 -5.27 0.95 -3.57
C VAL A 957 -6.53 0.31 -3.01
N ALA A 958 -7.56 1.11 -2.72
CA ALA A 958 -8.81 0.62 -2.15
C ALA A 958 -10.00 1.14 -2.94
N ALA A 959 -11.07 0.33 -3.06
CA ALA A 959 -12.22 0.69 -3.87
C ALA A 959 -13.55 0.11 -3.39
N SER A 960 -14.64 0.78 -3.76
CA SER A 960 -16.03 0.37 -3.56
C SER A 960 -16.88 0.74 -4.77
N GLY A 961 -17.95 -0.03 -5.03
CA GLY A 961 -18.89 0.20 -6.12
C GLY A 961 -18.67 -0.69 -7.34
N PRO A 962 -19.37 -0.43 -8.46
CA PRO A 962 -19.29 -1.25 -9.67
C PRO A 962 -17.86 -1.29 -10.25
N GLY A 963 -17.33 -2.48 -10.51
CA GLY A 963 -15.98 -2.67 -11.05
C GLY A 963 -14.86 -2.68 -10.00
N ALA A 964 -15.18 -2.46 -8.72
CA ALA A 964 -14.18 -2.29 -7.66
C ALA A 964 -13.34 -3.54 -7.39
N ALA A 965 -13.84 -4.75 -7.65
CA ALA A 965 -13.05 -5.97 -7.46
C ALA A 965 -11.81 -6.03 -8.39
N ASN A 966 -11.79 -5.27 -9.49
CA ASN A 966 -10.69 -5.27 -10.46
C ASN A 966 -9.39 -4.61 -9.97
N ILE A 967 -9.36 -4.03 -8.76
CA ILE A 967 -8.16 -3.45 -8.15
C ILE A 967 -7.49 -4.37 -7.12
N THR A 968 -8.08 -5.53 -6.80
CA THR A 968 -7.55 -6.44 -5.76
C THR A 968 -6.25 -7.12 -6.18
N GLY A 969 -5.49 -7.60 -5.19
CA GLY A 969 -4.22 -8.28 -5.43
C GLY A 969 -3.09 -7.29 -5.77
N GLN A 970 -2.09 -7.76 -6.52
CA GLN A 970 -0.99 -6.92 -7.02
C GLN A 970 -1.29 -6.44 -8.45
N ILE A 971 -1.24 -5.13 -8.67
CA ILE A 971 -1.35 -4.47 -9.98
C ILE A 971 -0.15 -3.52 -10.22
N ASP A 972 -0.05 -2.93 -11.41
CA ASP A 972 0.73 -1.70 -11.64
C ASP A 972 -0.21 -0.49 -11.69
N GLN A 973 0.29 0.70 -11.37
CA GLN A 973 -0.49 1.94 -11.44
C GLN A 973 -1.09 2.21 -12.83
N THR A 974 -0.48 1.71 -13.91
CA THR A 974 -1.08 1.78 -15.26
C THR A 974 -2.30 0.89 -15.43
N ASP A 975 -2.51 -0.14 -14.61
CA ASP A 975 -3.73 -0.94 -14.62
C ASP A 975 -4.94 -0.16 -14.08
N LEU A 976 -4.72 0.82 -13.20
CA LEU A 976 -5.78 1.67 -12.67
C LEU A 976 -6.47 2.49 -13.78
N PHE A 977 -5.70 2.97 -14.76
CA PHE A 977 -6.22 3.63 -15.97
C PHE A 977 -7.26 2.75 -16.68
N PHE A 978 -6.95 1.46 -16.87
CA PHE A 978 -7.85 0.53 -17.54
C PHE A 978 -9.02 0.14 -16.65
N ALA A 979 -8.82 -0.07 -15.35
CA ALA A 979 -9.90 -0.37 -14.41
C ALA A 979 -10.97 0.74 -14.42
N VAL A 980 -10.54 2.00 -14.36
CA VAL A 980 -11.44 3.18 -14.42
C VAL A 980 -12.18 3.26 -15.76
N ASN A 981 -11.46 3.21 -16.88
CA ASN A 981 -12.10 3.29 -18.21
C ASN A 981 -13.05 2.11 -18.46
N ASN A 982 -12.69 0.90 -18.03
CA ASN A 982 -13.55 -0.27 -18.16
C ASN A 982 -14.83 -0.15 -17.33
N ALA A 983 -14.76 0.40 -16.12
CA ALA A 983 -15.95 0.69 -15.30
C ALA A 983 -16.86 1.73 -15.99
N LEU A 984 -16.29 2.77 -16.60
CA LEU A 984 -17.03 3.78 -17.35
C LEU A 984 -17.49 3.32 -18.76
N GLY A 985 -17.06 2.16 -19.23
CA GLY A 985 -17.37 1.68 -20.58
C GLY A 985 -16.69 2.48 -21.70
N ILE A 986 -15.53 3.07 -21.42
CA ILE A 986 -14.71 3.82 -22.36
C ILE A 986 -13.67 2.87 -22.97
N ASP A 987 -13.48 2.91 -24.29
CA ASP A 987 -12.34 2.26 -24.96
C ASP A 987 -11.17 3.26 -25.00
N PRO A 988 -10.14 3.06 -24.15
CA PRO A 988 -9.04 4.01 -24.06
C PRO A 988 -7.96 3.82 -25.14
N ILE A 989 -8.06 2.78 -25.98
CA ILE A 989 -7.07 2.50 -27.03
C ILE A 989 -7.58 3.00 -28.39
N ASN A 990 -8.83 2.71 -28.74
CA ASN A 990 -9.40 3.08 -30.04
C ASN A 990 -10.35 4.29 -29.91
N HIS A 991 -9.92 5.30 -29.16
CA HIS A 991 -10.74 6.49 -28.86
C HIS A 991 -10.82 7.48 -30.03
N GLY A 992 -9.87 7.46 -30.96
CA GLY A 992 -9.86 8.32 -32.15
C GLY A 992 -9.60 9.81 -31.87
N LEU A 993 -9.16 10.17 -30.66
CA LEU A 993 -8.67 11.53 -30.39
C LEU A 993 -7.32 11.69 -31.07
N THR A 994 -7.18 12.79 -31.80
CA THR A 994 -5.92 13.21 -32.39
C THR A 994 -5.50 14.52 -31.74
N PHE A 995 -4.31 14.56 -31.15
CA PHE A 995 -3.70 15.78 -30.62
C PHE A 995 -3.14 16.66 -31.75
N GLU A 996 -3.96 16.94 -32.77
CA GLU A 996 -3.62 17.91 -33.83
C GLU A 996 -4.03 19.31 -33.40
N ASN A 997 -3.44 19.81 -32.32
CA ASN A 997 -3.73 21.15 -31.81
C ASN A 997 -2.65 22.12 -32.27
N ARG A 998 -2.81 22.66 -33.48
CA ARG A 998 -2.10 23.89 -33.88
C ARG A 998 -3.05 25.06 -33.67
N MET A 999 -2.56 26.10 -32.99
CA MET A 999 -3.27 27.37 -32.85
C MET A 999 -3.75 27.85 -34.22
N GLN A 1000 -5.06 28.06 -34.36
CA GLN A 1000 -5.63 28.61 -35.59
C GLN A 1000 -5.41 30.12 -35.55
N GLN A 1001 -4.70 30.64 -36.56
CA GLN A 1001 -4.56 32.10 -36.72
C GLN A 1001 -5.89 32.68 -37.16
N ASP A 1002 -6.30 33.74 -36.46
CA ASP A 1002 -7.48 34.53 -36.82
C ASP A 1002 -7.14 35.36 -38.07
N ASP A 1003 -7.71 35.03 -39.21
CA ASP A 1003 -7.49 35.72 -40.51
C ASP A 1003 -8.18 37.11 -40.58
N SER A 1004 -8.46 37.75 -39.44
CA SER A 1004 -9.30 38.96 -39.37
C SER A 1004 -8.51 40.28 -39.25
N SER A 1005 -7.32 40.39 -39.86
CA SER A 1005 -6.57 41.65 -39.89
C SER A 1005 -5.94 42.00 -41.25
N ALA A 1006 -6.66 41.76 -42.35
CA ALA A 1006 -6.26 42.23 -43.68
C ALA A 1006 -7.32 43.13 -44.34
N GLU A 1007 -7.84 44.12 -43.61
CA GLU A 1007 -8.47 45.30 -44.23
C GLU A 1007 -7.83 46.58 -43.68
N GLY A 1008 -6.87 47.14 -44.42
CA GLY A 1008 -6.32 48.45 -44.08
C GLY A 1008 -5.04 48.86 -44.80
N SER A 1009 -5.19 49.54 -45.95
CA SER A 1009 -4.26 50.55 -46.47
C SER A 1009 -2.87 50.12 -47.01
N SER A 1010 -2.71 50.11 -48.33
CA SER A 1010 -2.05 51.23 -49.03
C SER A 1010 -2.12 51.08 -50.57
N LYS A 1011 -2.31 52.23 -51.23
CA LYS A 1011 -2.32 52.40 -52.69
C LYS A 1011 -0.89 52.56 -53.24
N GLY A 1012 -0.65 51.99 -54.43
CA GLY A 1012 0.49 52.28 -55.33
C GLY A 1012 1.67 51.33 -55.11
N SER A 1013 2.27 50.67 -56.10
CA SER A 1013 2.53 51.04 -57.49
C SER A 1013 2.59 49.81 -58.40
N LEU A 1014 2.19 50.02 -59.65
CA LEU A 1014 2.32 49.12 -60.79
C LEU A 1014 3.77 48.69 -61.07
N ILE A 1015 3.94 47.45 -61.53
CA ILE A 1015 4.58 47.03 -62.81
C ILE A 1015 4.56 45.48 -62.88
N GLY A 1016 4.04 44.92 -63.98
CA GLY A 1016 4.41 43.58 -64.46
C GLY A 1016 3.31 42.54 -64.63
N ASP A 1017 2.50 42.68 -65.68
CA ASP A 1017 1.59 41.67 -66.26
C ASP A 1017 2.28 40.33 -66.63
N LEU A 1018 1.58 39.18 -66.56
CA LEU A 1018 0.80 38.62 -67.70
C LEU A 1018 0.45 37.11 -67.52
N GLY A 1019 -0.86 36.79 -67.55
CA GLY A 1019 -1.46 35.56 -68.10
C GLY A 1019 -1.46 34.29 -67.22
N LEU A 1020 -2.50 33.44 -67.17
CA LEU A 1020 -3.76 33.34 -67.90
C LEU A 1020 -4.62 32.30 -67.16
N ALA A 1021 -5.89 32.60 -66.88
CA ALA A 1021 -6.88 31.67 -66.34
C ALA A 1021 -7.89 31.27 -67.43
N VAL A 1022 -8.26 29.99 -67.51
CA VAL A 1022 -9.53 29.46 -68.07
C VAL A 1022 -9.77 28.09 -67.39
N LEU A 1023 -10.73 27.89 -66.47
CA LEU A 1023 -12.20 27.66 -66.58
C LEU A 1023 -12.64 26.34 -67.25
N LEU A 1024 -13.74 25.76 -66.71
CA LEU A 1024 -14.61 24.64 -67.17
C LEU A 1024 -14.32 23.22 -66.62
N THR A 1025 -15.24 22.32 -66.28
CA THR A 1025 -16.65 22.27 -65.76
C THR A 1025 -16.99 20.78 -65.50
N LEU A 1026 -17.77 20.52 -64.44
CA LEU A 1026 -18.84 19.50 -64.21
C LEU A 1026 -18.76 18.00 -64.62
N ALA A 1027 -19.30 17.18 -63.69
CA ALA A 1027 -20.04 15.89 -63.80
C ALA A 1027 -19.22 14.60 -64.08
N GLY A 1028 -19.46 13.41 -63.50
CA GLY A 1028 -20.46 12.89 -62.57
C GLY A 1028 -20.51 11.34 -62.61
N VAL A 1029 -20.60 10.68 -61.45
CA VAL A 1029 -21.62 9.64 -61.10
C VAL A 1029 -21.35 8.13 -61.36
N LEU A 1030 -21.47 7.34 -60.26
CA LEU A 1030 -21.82 5.88 -60.08
C LEU A 1030 -20.92 4.81 -60.75
N GLY A 1031 -20.67 3.62 -60.19
CA GLY A 1031 -21.17 2.90 -59.01
C GLY A 1031 -20.60 1.46 -58.99
N LEU A 1032 -20.70 0.82 -57.81
CA LEU A 1032 -20.49 -0.59 -57.40
C LEU A 1032 -20.21 -1.70 -58.45
N ILE A 1033 -19.36 -2.68 -58.07
CA ILE A 1033 -19.70 -4.14 -57.96
C ILE A 1033 -18.57 -4.94 -57.27
N SER A 1034 -19.00 -5.94 -56.50
CA SER A 1034 -18.34 -6.80 -55.53
C SER A 1034 -17.55 -8.02 -56.08
N VAL A 1035 -16.60 -8.51 -55.26
CA VAL A 1035 -16.26 -9.91 -54.86
C VAL A 1035 -16.09 -11.01 -55.94
N ILE A 1036 -14.92 -11.69 -55.93
CA ILE A 1036 -14.76 -13.17 -55.93
C ILE A 1036 -13.28 -13.52 -55.59
N ALA A 1037 -13.13 -14.64 -54.89
CA ALA A 1037 -11.97 -15.08 -54.12
C ALA A 1037 -11.02 -16.06 -54.83
N LEU A 1038 -9.93 -16.37 -54.11
CA LEU A 1038 -9.11 -17.60 -54.11
C LEU A 1038 -8.16 -17.84 -55.31
N THR A 1039 -6.85 -17.97 -55.03
CA THR A 1039 -6.16 -19.29 -54.95
C THR A 1039 -4.66 -19.17 -54.63
N PHE A 1040 -4.31 -19.61 -53.41
CA PHE A 1040 -3.13 -20.40 -52.99
C PHE A 1040 -1.70 -19.80 -52.85
N PRO A 1041 -0.85 -20.45 -51.99
CA PRO A 1041 0.16 -19.81 -51.14
C PRO A 1041 1.57 -20.42 -51.34
N PHE A 1042 2.62 -19.82 -50.78
CA PHE A 1042 3.82 -20.57 -50.39
C PHE A 1042 4.51 -19.89 -49.21
N ALA A 1043 5.01 -20.72 -48.30
CA ALA A 1043 5.90 -20.40 -47.19
C ALA A 1043 7.18 -21.25 -47.30
N VAL A 1044 8.16 -20.92 -46.45
CA VAL A 1044 9.33 -21.69 -45.96
C VAL A 1044 10.70 -21.21 -46.45
N ASP A 1045 11.32 -20.42 -45.55
CA ASP A 1045 12.66 -20.48 -44.94
C ASP A 1045 13.99 -20.51 -45.70
N SER A 1046 14.89 -19.73 -45.07
CA SER A 1046 16.33 -19.91 -44.86
C SER A 1046 17.30 -19.32 -45.88
N ILE A 1047 18.20 -18.45 -45.40
CA ILE A 1047 19.67 -18.61 -45.40
C ILE A 1047 20.33 -17.31 -44.89
N LEU A 1048 21.03 -17.44 -43.76
CA LEU A 1048 22.31 -16.80 -43.34
C LEU A 1048 22.64 -15.38 -43.87
N GLY A 1049 22.88 -14.43 -42.95
CA GLY A 1049 23.53 -13.13 -43.23
C GLY A 1049 25.01 -13.25 -43.63
N PRO A 1050 25.88 -12.22 -43.47
CA PRO A 1050 25.68 -10.79 -43.22
C PRO A 1050 26.37 -9.91 -44.29
N LEU A 1051 25.98 -8.63 -44.42
CA LEU A 1051 26.82 -7.62 -45.08
C LEU A 1051 26.80 -6.31 -44.28
N ALA A 1052 27.99 -5.96 -43.81
CA ALA A 1052 28.32 -4.78 -43.03
C ALA A 1052 28.47 -3.53 -43.92
N LYS A 1053 28.33 -2.37 -43.25
CA LYS A 1053 28.82 -1.02 -43.61
C LYS A 1053 28.06 -0.26 -44.70
N LEU A 1054 27.12 0.58 -44.27
CA LEU A 1054 27.29 2.05 -44.29
C LEU A 1054 26.32 2.71 -43.30
#